data_AF-A0A814RFS5-F1
#
_entry.id   AF-A0A814RFS5-F1
#
_cell.length_a   1.000
_cell.length_b   1.000
_cell.length_c   1.000
_cell.angle_alpha   90.00
_cell.angle_beta   90.00
_cell.angle_gamma   90.00
#
_symmetry.space_group_name_H-M   'P 1'
#
loop_
_entity.id
_entity.type
_entity.pdbx_description
1 polymer ?
#
loop_
_entity_poly.entity_id
_entity_poly.type
_entity_poly.pdbx_seq_one_letter_code
_entity_poly.pdbx_strand_id
1 'polypeptide(L)'
;MALIQRYSTELSTHATTTNNNTSIAHVADDIASIKKHDEDEKRYFHSLNDRLEEFLRSLNVLELANKKLRDELNLLITSWGISGENRARFLQELDHLTKQLSEYSRRKVLLQAETKIFEEETHLIDRVTAVFIDVIHLYEDKKQILFHLIQQLEDEYHKIKLRLDISNTQVKSCDDDYQKELAKFRTYLAEWSQIALDKQKLIIEIQTLREHYNLRLAYNQEEINEWKRLLNRISQESKNFYKDYLETIKQQIYSDYEKMAKEQQMDVEMELKTRLTEIQEKINMGVPLDENEERRRREETHRFETRLNEFTQEHDRLQSDFRKLAEEAQRKRRLLQDLENEARNKARKHAEQHARLIQDTDFTRAEYYALKDELDKMAYTLRFSIEEELRIYETLLNSLNRQKDEPRPSIDESTGFRHTKTTTTTTKTKADTGDDVIKYRQPSISTTTYNENTDQNRFGIAQSMLNQNQTTTKTTTRTIRRGGGGGQESDGRQQQINVKMEQIEQEVPELNEKYMQSKIHITRKYKGNVLIKFVDVGGRFVEVENTGNHTRDLTGWYIERVVDGRHINYMFPNFELDSHKTVRIYGNYHQRSAPIPTDDSYVQLIASNFYDWGTGRQMRTELFNRDDVGKALFEQTIKE
;
A
#
# COMPACT_ATOMS: atom_id res chain seq x y z
N MET A 1 -19.72 112.30 -150.95
CA MET A 1 -18.81 113.25 -151.61
C MET A 1 -18.02 112.51 -152.67
N ALA A 2 -18.03 113.01 -153.92
CA ALA A 2 -17.34 112.49 -155.12
C ALA A 2 -18.07 111.43 -155.98
N LEU A 3 -19.21 111.79 -156.60
CA LEU A 3 -19.61 111.31 -157.95
C LEU A 3 -20.78 112.13 -158.53
N ILE A 4 -20.62 113.46 -158.47
CA ILE A 4 -21.37 114.48 -159.25
C ILE A 4 -20.62 114.81 -160.56
N GLN A 5 -19.59 114.04 -160.94
CA GLN A 5 -18.57 114.50 -161.89
C GLN A 5 -18.44 113.68 -163.20
N ARG A 6 -19.52 113.02 -163.68
CA ARG A 6 -19.42 112.21 -164.93
C ARG A 6 -20.51 112.30 -165.99
N TYR A 7 -21.62 113.02 -165.83
CA TYR A 7 -22.64 113.11 -166.89
C TYR A 7 -23.05 114.55 -167.25
N SER A 8 -22.05 115.44 -167.27
CA SER A 8 -22.10 116.78 -167.87
C SER A 8 -21.34 116.87 -169.20
N THR A 9 -21.10 115.75 -169.89
CA THR A 9 -20.30 115.71 -171.13
C THR A 9 -21.00 115.08 -172.34
N GLU A 10 -22.29 114.76 -172.25
CA GLU A 10 -23.09 114.27 -173.38
C GLU A 10 -24.36 115.12 -173.60
N LEU A 11 -24.18 116.44 -173.57
CA LEU A 11 -24.91 117.32 -174.50
C LEU A 11 -23.98 117.57 -175.69
N SER A 12 -24.56 117.72 -176.88
CA SER A 12 -23.94 118.35 -178.07
C SER A 12 -23.21 117.41 -179.04
N THR A 13 -23.93 116.88 -180.03
CA THR A 13 -23.62 116.98 -181.47
C THR A 13 -24.60 116.12 -182.29
N HIS A 14 -25.74 116.70 -182.68
CA HIS A 14 -26.18 116.71 -184.08
C HIS A 14 -27.53 117.42 -184.21
N ALA A 15 -27.42 118.73 -184.40
CA ALA A 15 -28.34 119.48 -185.23
C ALA A 15 -28.15 119.05 -186.69
N THR A 16 -29.23 118.93 -187.46
CA THR A 16 -29.57 119.80 -188.60
C THR A 16 -30.49 119.09 -189.62
N THR A 17 -31.39 119.90 -190.16
CA THR A 17 -32.05 119.80 -191.49
C THR A 17 -33.38 119.05 -191.65
N THR A 18 -34.42 119.90 -191.80
CA THR A 18 -35.50 119.89 -192.82
C THR A 18 -36.79 119.07 -192.65
N ASN A 19 -37.86 119.87 -192.55
CA ASN A 19 -39.14 119.79 -193.24
C ASN A 19 -40.23 118.80 -192.78
N ASN A 20 -41.29 119.44 -192.28
CA ASN A 20 -42.69 119.25 -192.61
C ASN A 20 -43.45 118.04 -192.04
N ASN A 21 -44.26 118.37 -191.02
CA ASN A 21 -45.68 118.04 -190.91
C ASN A 21 -46.08 116.56 -191.10
N THR A 22 -45.93 115.77 -190.05
CA THR A 22 -47.07 114.96 -189.53
C THR A 22 -46.84 114.62 -188.06
N SER A 23 -47.58 115.36 -187.24
CA SER A 23 -47.44 115.57 -185.81
C SER A 23 -47.94 114.43 -184.90
N ILE A 24 -47.31 114.31 -183.72
CA ILE A 24 -47.88 113.97 -182.40
C ILE A 24 -48.06 112.49 -181.99
N ALA A 25 -48.04 111.49 -182.87
CA ALA A 25 -48.24 110.09 -182.44
C ALA A 25 -46.97 109.35 -181.95
N HIS A 26 -45.78 109.71 -182.41
CA HIS A 26 -44.57 108.87 -182.24
C HIS A 26 -43.76 109.15 -180.96
N VAL A 27 -44.01 110.27 -180.27
CA VAL A 27 -43.30 110.66 -179.02
C VAL A 27 -43.90 109.97 -177.78
N ALA A 28 -45.11 109.42 -177.88
CA ALA A 28 -45.79 108.71 -176.78
C ALA A 28 -45.26 107.28 -176.56
N ASP A 29 -44.87 106.58 -177.64
CA ASP A 29 -44.39 105.18 -177.56
C ASP A 29 -42.95 105.08 -177.02
N ASP A 30 -42.07 106.04 -177.34
CA ASP A 30 -40.69 106.03 -176.83
C ASP A 30 -40.63 106.30 -175.31
N ILE A 31 -41.52 107.15 -174.76
CA ILE A 31 -41.62 107.42 -173.32
C ILE A 31 -42.16 106.20 -172.55
N ALA A 32 -43.05 105.40 -173.16
CA ALA A 32 -43.57 104.17 -172.56
C ALA A 32 -42.49 103.07 -172.47
N SER A 33 -41.58 102.99 -173.44
CA SER A 33 -40.50 102.01 -173.45
C SER A 33 -39.43 102.30 -172.38
N ILE A 34 -39.06 103.57 -172.17
CA ILE A 34 -38.08 104.00 -171.17
C ILE A 34 -38.62 103.78 -169.75
N LYS A 35 -39.91 104.07 -169.52
CA LYS A 35 -40.54 103.84 -168.21
C LYS A 35 -40.57 102.35 -167.82
N LYS A 36 -40.71 101.46 -168.82
CA LYS A 36 -40.66 100.01 -168.60
C LYS A 36 -39.25 99.52 -168.22
N HIS A 37 -38.21 100.09 -168.84
CA HIS A 37 -36.82 99.76 -168.52
C HIS A 37 -36.42 100.22 -167.09
N ASP A 38 -36.84 101.41 -166.66
CA ASP A 38 -36.59 101.92 -165.30
C ASP A 38 -37.33 101.11 -164.22
N GLU A 39 -38.51 100.56 -164.54
CA GLU A 39 -39.23 99.67 -163.63
C GLU A 39 -38.52 98.32 -163.45
N ASP A 40 -37.89 97.79 -164.50
CA ASP A 40 -37.13 96.55 -164.43
C ASP A 40 -35.80 96.70 -163.66
N GLU A 41 -35.11 97.84 -163.78
CA GLU A 41 -33.90 98.13 -162.97
C GLU A 41 -34.23 98.29 -161.48
N LYS A 42 -35.35 98.94 -161.13
CA LYS A 42 -35.81 99.04 -159.73
C LYS A 42 -36.15 97.68 -159.12
N ARG A 43 -36.69 96.75 -159.91
CA ARG A 43 -36.94 95.36 -159.47
C ARG A 43 -35.64 94.61 -159.20
N TYR A 44 -34.62 94.80 -160.03
CA TYR A 44 -33.30 94.21 -159.80
C TYR A 44 -32.64 94.73 -158.51
N PHE A 45 -32.70 96.04 -158.25
CA PHE A 45 -32.19 96.62 -157.00
C PHE A 45 -32.96 96.15 -155.76
N HIS A 46 -34.29 95.97 -155.83
CA HIS A 46 -35.05 95.37 -154.73
C HIS A 46 -34.64 93.92 -154.48
N SER A 47 -34.50 93.11 -155.53
CA SER A 47 -34.06 91.72 -155.40
C SER A 47 -32.65 91.58 -154.80
N LEU A 48 -31.72 92.49 -155.14
CA LEU A 48 -30.39 92.51 -154.55
C LEU A 48 -30.44 92.89 -153.06
N ASN A 49 -31.29 93.84 -152.70
CA ASN A 49 -31.44 94.30 -151.33
C ASN A 49 -32.10 93.24 -150.44
N ASP A 50 -33.11 92.52 -150.95
CA ASP A 50 -33.72 91.37 -150.27
C ASP A 50 -32.66 90.27 -149.99
N ARG A 51 -31.76 90.03 -150.95
CA ARG A 51 -30.67 89.07 -150.79
C ARG A 51 -29.63 89.51 -149.76
N LEU A 52 -29.32 90.81 -149.68
CA LEU A 52 -28.46 91.36 -148.64
C LEU A 52 -29.12 91.29 -147.26
N GLU A 53 -30.43 91.51 -147.18
CA GLU A 53 -31.18 91.36 -145.94
C GLU A 53 -31.19 89.91 -145.45
N GLU A 54 -31.30 88.94 -146.36
CA GLU A 54 -31.20 87.52 -146.03
C GLU A 54 -29.81 87.13 -145.54
N PHE A 55 -28.73 87.66 -146.14
CA PHE A 55 -27.37 87.46 -145.63
C PHE A 55 -27.16 88.10 -144.25
N LEU A 56 -27.71 89.29 -144.00
CA LEU A 56 -27.65 89.94 -142.68
C LEU A 56 -28.43 89.15 -141.62
N ARG A 57 -29.60 88.60 -141.97
CA ARG A 57 -30.35 87.71 -141.08
C ARG A 57 -29.56 86.44 -140.76
N SER A 58 -28.94 85.81 -141.76
CA SER A 58 -28.09 84.62 -141.55
C SER A 58 -26.88 84.94 -140.65
N LEU A 59 -26.25 86.09 -140.83
CA LEU A 59 -25.09 86.51 -140.02
C LEU A 59 -25.50 86.69 -138.55
N ASN A 60 -26.65 87.33 -138.30
CA ASN A 60 -27.16 87.57 -136.96
C ASN A 60 -27.56 86.25 -136.25
N VAL A 61 -28.14 85.30 -136.99
CA VAL A 61 -28.41 83.93 -136.48
C VAL A 61 -27.11 83.23 -136.08
N LEU A 62 -26.05 83.34 -136.89
CA LEU A 62 -24.73 82.77 -136.56
C LEU A 62 -24.10 83.44 -135.34
N GLU A 63 -24.23 84.76 -135.20
CA GLU A 63 -23.67 85.49 -134.06
C GLU A 63 -24.37 85.10 -132.75
N LEU A 64 -25.69 84.93 -132.80
CA LEU A 64 -26.49 84.46 -131.68
C LEU A 64 -26.17 83.01 -131.30
N ALA A 65 -25.93 82.15 -132.30
CA ALA A 65 -25.46 80.78 -132.08
C ALA A 65 -24.06 80.76 -131.44
N ASN A 66 -23.13 81.60 -131.90
CA ASN A 66 -21.80 81.72 -131.30
C ASN A 66 -21.85 82.25 -129.85
N LYS A 67 -22.73 83.20 -129.57
CA LYS A 67 -22.96 83.68 -128.20
C LYS A 67 -23.50 82.55 -127.30
N LYS A 68 -24.47 81.79 -127.80
CA LYS A 68 -25.03 80.64 -127.07
C LYS A 68 -23.99 79.56 -126.78
N LEU A 69 -23.13 79.23 -127.75
CA LEU A 69 -22.03 78.28 -127.54
C LEU A 69 -21.00 78.78 -126.51
N ARG A 70 -20.73 80.09 -126.45
CA ARG A 70 -19.86 80.66 -125.40
C ARG A 70 -20.51 80.60 -124.03
N ASP A 71 -21.81 80.88 -123.94
CA ASP A 71 -22.56 80.77 -122.69
C ASP A 71 -22.60 79.32 -122.21
N GLU A 72 -22.82 78.36 -123.12
CA GLU A 72 -22.73 76.92 -122.82
C GLU A 72 -21.32 76.49 -122.41
N LEU A 73 -20.27 77.02 -123.05
CA LEU A 73 -18.88 76.77 -122.66
C LEU A 73 -18.58 77.33 -121.27
N ASN A 74 -19.04 78.54 -120.96
CA ASN A 74 -18.87 79.16 -119.65
C ASN A 74 -19.65 78.40 -118.55
N LEU A 75 -20.85 77.89 -118.86
CA LEU A 75 -21.59 76.99 -117.98
C LEU A 75 -20.87 75.66 -117.77
N LEU A 76 -20.21 75.12 -118.80
CA LEU A 76 -19.42 73.91 -118.68
C LEU A 76 -18.17 74.12 -117.82
N ILE A 77 -17.47 75.24 -118.00
CA ILE A 77 -16.29 75.61 -117.19
C ILE A 77 -16.67 75.82 -115.72
N THR A 78 -17.81 76.47 -115.45
CA THR A 78 -18.30 76.66 -114.08
C THR A 78 -18.82 75.38 -113.45
N SER A 79 -19.47 74.49 -114.22
CA SER A 79 -19.95 73.20 -113.72
C SER A 79 -18.83 72.15 -113.54
N TRP A 80 -17.75 72.23 -114.32
CA TRP A 80 -16.55 71.39 -114.16
C TRP A 80 -15.72 71.71 -112.91
N GLY A 81 -16.11 72.72 -112.13
CA GLY A 81 -15.58 72.99 -110.79
C GLY A 81 -16.45 72.51 -109.62
N ILE A 82 -17.71 72.09 -109.87
CA ILE A 82 -18.69 71.73 -108.81
C ILE A 82 -18.70 70.22 -108.50
N SER A 83 -17.79 69.43 -109.09
CA SER A 83 -17.49 68.06 -108.61
C SER A 83 -16.77 68.02 -107.24
N GLY A 84 -16.81 69.10 -106.47
CA GLY A 84 -16.45 69.14 -105.05
C GLY A 84 -17.41 68.34 -104.17
N GLU A 85 -18.65 68.08 -104.60
CA GLU A 85 -19.62 67.32 -103.81
C GLU A 85 -19.20 65.85 -103.63
N ASN A 86 -18.75 65.19 -104.70
CA ASN A 86 -18.22 63.81 -104.60
C ASN A 86 -16.96 63.77 -103.74
N ARG A 87 -16.06 64.75 -103.89
CA ARG A 87 -14.86 64.87 -103.05
C ARG A 87 -15.23 65.12 -101.58
N ALA A 88 -16.21 65.97 -101.30
CA ALA A 88 -16.69 66.25 -99.96
C ALA A 88 -17.35 65.02 -99.33
N ARG A 89 -18.17 64.26 -100.09
CA ARG A 89 -18.74 62.99 -99.64
C ARG A 89 -17.66 61.96 -99.32
N PHE A 90 -16.67 61.76 -100.20
CA PHE A 90 -15.56 60.85 -99.92
C PHE A 90 -14.70 61.30 -98.73
N LEU A 91 -14.45 62.61 -98.58
CA LEU A 91 -13.73 63.12 -97.41
C LEU A 91 -14.54 62.95 -96.12
N GLN A 92 -15.87 63.11 -96.18
CA GLN A 92 -16.76 62.88 -95.03
C GLN A 92 -16.83 61.39 -94.68
N GLU A 93 -16.87 60.49 -95.66
CA GLU A 93 -16.80 59.05 -95.45
C GLU A 93 -15.44 58.63 -94.89
N LEU A 94 -14.33 59.19 -95.39
CA LEU A 94 -12.99 58.95 -94.85
C LEU A 94 -12.85 59.50 -93.42
N ASP A 95 -13.39 60.69 -93.12
CA ASP A 95 -13.44 61.24 -91.77
C ASP A 95 -14.30 60.37 -90.85
N HIS A 96 -15.42 59.84 -91.34
CA HIS A 96 -16.26 58.90 -90.60
C HIS A 96 -15.54 57.57 -90.33
N LEU A 97 -14.88 56.99 -91.34
CA LEU A 97 -14.13 55.75 -91.20
C LEU A 97 -12.91 55.91 -90.29
N THR A 98 -12.21 57.05 -90.35
CA THR A 98 -11.10 57.34 -89.43
C THR A 98 -11.58 57.57 -88.01
N LYS A 99 -12.72 58.24 -87.81
CA LYS A 99 -13.38 58.32 -86.49
C LYS A 99 -13.75 56.94 -85.98
N GLN A 100 -14.41 56.10 -86.78
CA GLN A 100 -14.73 54.72 -86.39
C GLN A 100 -13.47 53.92 -86.07
N LEU A 101 -12.42 54.00 -86.90
CA LEU A 101 -11.15 53.31 -86.66
C LEU A 101 -10.50 53.78 -85.35
N SER A 102 -10.49 55.09 -85.09
CA SER A 102 -10.00 55.64 -83.83
C SER A 102 -10.83 55.17 -82.64
N GLU A 103 -12.16 55.11 -82.76
CA GLU A 103 -13.07 54.57 -81.74
C GLU A 103 -12.83 53.08 -81.50
N TYR A 104 -12.66 52.27 -82.54
CA TYR A 104 -12.30 50.86 -82.44
C TYR A 104 -10.95 50.66 -81.79
N SER A 105 -9.95 51.46 -82.15
CA SER A 105 -8.62 51.40 -81.54
C SER A 105 -8.66 51.78 -80.05
N ARG A 106 -9.41 52.82 -79.68
CA ARG A 106 -9.65 53.22 -78.28
C ARG A 106 -10.35 52.11 -77.52
N ARG A 107 -11.40 51.52 -78.09
CA ARG A 107 -12.15 50.42 -77.46
C ARG A 107 -11.28 49.17 -77.28
N LYS A 108 -10.43 48.85 -78.26
CA LYS A 108 -9.46 47.75 -78.17
C LYS A 108 -8.46 47.99 -77.03
N VAL A 109 -7.91 49.19 -76.91
CA VAL A 109 -6.98 49.53 -75.81
C VAL A 109 -7.66 49.44 -74.46
N LEU A 110 -8.90 49.95 -74.34
CA LEU A 110 -9.68 49.84 -73.10
C LEU A 110 -9.94 48.38 -72.72
N LEU A 111 -10.40 47.56 -73.67
CA LEU A 111 -10.62 46.14 -73.44
C LEU A 111 -9.33 45.40 -73.08
N GLN A 112 -8.20 45.73 -73.70
CA GLN A 112 -6.90 45.14 -73.33
C GLN A 112 -6.46 45.54 -71.91
N ALA A 113 -6.68 46.79 -71.51
CA ALA A 113 -6.41 47.24 -70.15
C ALA A 113 -7.31 46.51 -69.14
N GLU A 114 -8.60 46.40 -69.44
CA GLU A 114 -9.58 45.66 -68.63
C GLU A 114 -9.22 44.18 -68.52
N THR A 115 -8.80 43.54 -69.61
CA THR A 115 -8.36 42.12 -69.60
C THR A 115 -7.15 41.94 -68.70
N LYS A 116 -6.16 42.85 -68.75
CA LYS A 116 -4.98 42.80 -67.88
C LYS A 116 -5.34 42.97 -66.41
N ILE A 117 -6.27 43.87 -66.09
CA ILE A 117 -6.77 44.05 -64.72
C ILE A 117 -7.40 42.75 -64.23
N PHE A 118 -8.25 42.11 -65.04
CA PHE A 118 -8.85 40.83 -64.68
C PHE A 118 -7.83 39.69 -64.55
N GLU A 119 -6.80 39.65 -65.39
CA GLU A 119 -5.69 38.68 -65.26
C GLU A 119 -4.93 38.87 -63.94
N GLU A 120 -4.62 40.12 -63.56
CA GLU A 120 -3.96 40.45 -62.28
C GLU A 120 -4.85 40.11 -61.08
N GLU A 121 -6.15 40.40 -61.14
CA GLU A 121 -7.12 40.00 -60.11
C GLU A 121 -7.21 38.48 -59.96
N THR A 122 -7.23 37.74 -61.08
CA THR A 122 -7.26 36.27 -61.08
C THR A 122 -5.99 35.71 -60.45
N HIS A 123 -4.81 36.24 -60.81
CA HIS A 123 -3.55 35.84 -60.19
C HIS A 123 -3.50 36.14 -58.69
N LEU A 124 -4.09 37.25 -58.25
CA LEU A 124 -4.21 37.56 -56.83
C LEU A 124 -5.10 36.54 -56.11
N ILE A 125 -6.25 36.20 -56.70
CA ILE A 125 -7.19 35.21 -56.17
C ILE A 125 -6.52 33.82 -56.10
N ASP A 126 -5.79 33.42 -57.12
CA ASP A 126 -5.04 32.16 -57.16
C ASP A 126 -3.98 32.10 -56.06
N ARG A 127 -3.26 33.20 -55.83
CA ARG A 127 -2.27 33.26 -54.74
C ARG A 127 -2.93 33.20 -53.37
N VAL A 128 -4.06 33.88 -53.19
CA VAL A 128 -4.82 33.86 -51.93
C VAL A 128 -5.38 32.47 -51.68
N THR A 129 -5.93 31.81 -52.70
CA THR A 129 -6.46 30.44 -52.58
C THR A 129 -5.36 29.43 -52.27
N ALA A 130 -4.17 29.55 -52.89
CA ALA A 130 -3.02 28.71 -52.54
C ALA A 130 -2.64 28.84 -51.05
N VAL A 131 -2.55 30.07 -50.54
CA VAL A 131 -2.26 30.29 -49.10
C VAL A 131 -3.37 29.73 -48.21
N PHE A 132 -4.64 29.86 -48.59
CA PHE A 132 -5.75 29.27 -47.84
C PHE A 132 -5.67 27.73 -47.80
N ILE A 133 -5.30 27.10 -48.91
CA ILE A 133 -5.10 25.65 -48.98
C ILE A 133 -3.96 25.22 -48.04
N ASP A 134 -2.83 25.92 -48.06
CA ASP A 134 -1.70 25.64 -47.16
C ASP A 134 -2.11 25.77 -45.68
N VAL A 135 -2.88 26.81 -45.35
CA VAL A 135 -3.42 27.01 -43.99
C VAL A 135 -4.35 25.86 -43.60
N ILE A 136 -5.23 25.41 -44.50
CA ILE A 136 -6.12 24.27 -44.24
C ILE A 136 -5.31 22.99 -43.99
N HIS A 137 -4.29 22.73 -44.81
CA HIS A 137 -3.41 21.57 -44.61
C HIS A 137 -2.69 21.63 -43.25
N LEU A 138 -2.15 22.79 -42.87
CA LEU A 138 -1.54 22.97 -41.55
C LEU A 138 -2.52 22.72 -40.39
N TYR A 139 -3.78 23.13 -40.52
CA TYR A 139 -4.81 22.83 -39.52
C TYR A 139 -5.15 21.34 -39.46
N GLU A 140 -5.21 20.65 -40.60
CA GLU A 140 -5.47 19.21 -40.62
C GLU A 140 -4.29 18.41 -40.04
N ASP A 141 -3.05 18.78 -40.34
CA ASP A 141 -1.86 18.16 -39.75
C ASP A 141 -1.84 18.36 -38.23
N LYS A 142 -2.10 19.59 -37.76
CA LYS A 142 -2.19 19.88 -36.32
C LYS A 142 -3.29 19.05 -35.66
N LYS A 143 -4.44 18.89 -36.31
CA LYS A 143 -5.54 18.07 -35.81
C LYS A 143 -5.16 16.59 -35.73
N GLN A 144 -4.43 16.06 -36.71
CA GLN A 144 -3.93 14.68 -36.65
C GLN A 144 -2.93 14.48 -35.51
N ILE A 145 -2.00 15.43 -35.31
CA ILE A 145 -1.03 15.39 -34.20
C ILE A 145 -1.76 15.41 -32.85
N LEU A 146 -2.75 16.31 -32.69
CA LEU A 146 -3.56 16.39 -31.47
C LEU A 146 -4.36 15.11 -31.23
N PHE A 147 -4.93 14.53 -32.28
CA PHE A 147 -5.67 13.27 -32.18
C PHE A 147 -4.77 12.12 -31.71
N HIS A 148 -3.57 12.00 -32.29
CA HIS A 148 -2.60 11.01 -31.84
C HIS A 148 -2.18 11.20 -30.39
N LEU A 149 -1.96 12.46 -29.97
CA LEU A 149 -1.63 12.78 -28.57
C LEU A 149 -2.77 12.41 -27.61
N ILE A 150 -4.02 12.72 -27.97
CA ILE A 150 -5.20 12.33 -27.18
C ILE A 150 -5.23 10.81 -27.02
N GLN A 151 -5.04 10.06 -28.10
CA GLN A 151 -5.07 8.60 -28.05
C GLN A 151 -3.94 8.03 -27.18
N GLN A 152 -2.73 8.60 -27.25
CA GLN A 152 -1.64 8.23 -26.36
C GLN A 152 -1.99 8.50 -24.88
N LEU A 153 -2.58 9.65 -24.58
CA LEU A 153 -2.99 10.01 -23.21
C LEU A 153 -4.11 9.10 -22.70
N GLU A 154 -5.05 8.72 -23.56
CA GLU A 154 -6.10 7.76 -23.23
C GLU A 154 -5.51 6.37 -22.95
N ASP A 155 -4.56 5.90 -23.75
CA ASP A 155 -3.89 4.62 -23.52
C ASP A 155 -3.11 4.61 -22.19
N GLU A 156 -2.38 5.69 -21.89
CA GLU A 156 -1.68 5.84 -20.60
C GLU A 156 -2.65 5.91 -19.42
N TYR A 157 -3.79 6.60 -19.57
CA TYR A 157 -4.85 6.60 -18.57
C TYR A 157 -5.39 5.19 -18.31
N HIS A 158 -5.64 4.39 -19.36
CA HIS A 158 -6.11 3.01 -19.22
C HIS A 158 -5.05 2.13 -18.52
N LYS A 159 -3.77 2.28 -18.84
CA LYS A 159 -2.68 1.55 -18.16
C LYS A 159 -2.60 1.91 -16.68
N ILE A 160 -2.69 3.19 -16.34
CA ILE A 160 -2.66 3.65 -14.94
C ILE A 160 -3.88 3.11 -14.18
N LYS A 161 -5.07 3.15 -14.80
CA LYS A 161 -6.29 2.62 -14.21
C LYS A 161 -6.19 1.12 -13.95
N LEU A 162 -5.69 0.34 -14.90
CA LEU A 162 -5.46 -1.09 -14.72
C LEU A 162 -4.45 -1.37 -13.60
N ARG A 163 -3.35 -0.62 -13.53
CA ARG A 163 -2.36 -0.74 -12.43
C ARG A 163 -2.98 -0.43 -11.08
N LEU A 164 -3.84 0.59 -11.01
CA LEU A 164 -4.58 0.95 -9.80
C LEU A 164 -5.52 -0.18 -9.37
N ASP A 165 -6.25 -0.78 -10.31
CA ASP A 165 -7.15 -1.90 -10.02
C ASP A 165 -6.38 -3.13 -9.51
N ILE A 166 -5.26 -3.49 -10.15
CA ILE A 166 -4.39 -4.58 -9.69
C ILE A 166 -3.86 -4.28 -8.28
N SER A 167 -3.33 -3.08 -8.06
CA SER A 167 -2.83 -2.68 -6.73
C SER A 167 -3.94 -2.72 -5.68
N ASN A 168 -5.16 -2.28 -5.99
CA ASN A 168 -6.31 -2.34 -5.09
C ASN A 168 -6.70 -3.78 -4.77
N THR A 169 -6.66 -4.70 -5.74
CA THR A 169 -6.92 -6.13 -5.48
C THR A 169 -5.84 -6.76 -4.58
N GLN A 170 -4.58 -6.38 -4.75
CA GLN A 170 -3.48 -6.84 -3.90
C GLN A 170 -3.62 -6.33 -2.46
N VAL A 171 -3.97 -5.05 -2.30
CA VAL A 171 -4.22 -4.46 -0.97
C VAL A 171 -5.39 -5.17 -0.28
N LYS A 172 -6.48 -5.45 -0.99
CA LYS A 172 -7.62 -6.21 -0.44
C LYS A 172 -7.23 -7.62 -0.02
N SER A 173 -6.48 -8.34 -0.85
CA SER A 173 -6.00 -9.68 -0.51
C SER A 173 -5.11 -9.67 0.74
N CYS A 174 -4.24 -8.65 0.86
CA CYS A 174 -3.37 -8.48 2.02
C CYS A 174 -4.19 -8.16 3.29
N ASP A 175 -5.21 -7.31 3.19
CA ASP A 175 -6.12 -7.00 4.29
C ASP A 175 -6.92 -8.24 4.73
N ASP A 176 -7.41 -9.05 3.80
CA ASP A 176 -8.09 -10.31 4.10
C ASP A 176 -7.17 -11.29 4.86
N ASP A 177 -5.89 -11.36 4.50
CA ASP A 177 -4.91 -12.20 5.17
C ASP A 177 -4.56 -11.67 6.57
N TYR A 178 -4.44 -10.34 6.74
CA TYR A 178 -4.31 -9.74 8.07
C TYR A 178 -5.54 -9.99 8.95
N GLN A 179 -6.75 -9.93 8.40
CA GLN A 179 -7.98 -10.26 9.14
C GLN A 179 -8.01 -11.73 9.57
N LYS A 180 -7.55 -12.66 8.73
CA LYS A 180 -7.42 -14.08 9.11
C LYS A 180 -6.40 -14.27 10.22
N GLU A 181 -5.24 -13.64 10.16
CA GLU A 181 -4.23 -13.72 11.23
C GLU A 181 -4.74 -13.10 12.53
N LEU A 182 -5.42 -11.94 12.46
CA LEU A 182 -6.08 -11.35 13.63
C LEU A 182 -7.14 -12.27 14.24
N ALA A 183 -7.91 -12.98 13.40
CA ALA A 183 -8.86 -13.98 13.89
C ALA A 183 -8.16 -15.13 14.62
N LYS A 184 -7.04 -15.65 14.10
CA LYS A 184 -6.21 -16.67 14.77
C LYS A 184 -5.65 -16.16 16.10
N PHE A 185 -5.15 -14.93 16.16
CA PHE A 185 -4.67 -14.36 17.41
C PHE A 185 -5.79 -14.19 18.44
N ARG A 186 -7.00 -13.82 18.00
CA ARG A 186 -8.17 -13.75 18.88
C ARG A 186 -8.55 -15.14 19.42
N THR A 187 -8.50 -16.19 18.59
CA THR A 187 -8.75 -17.56 19.06
C THR A 187 -7.68 -18.02 20.05
N TYR A 188 -6.40 -17.77 19.77
CA TYR A 188 -5.33 -18.08 20.72
C TYR A 188 -5.53 -17.33 22.04
N LEU A 189 -5.81 -16.02 22.00
CA LEU A 189 -6.07 -15.24 23.20
C LEU A 189 -7.21 -15.84 24.04
N ALA A 190 -8.30 -16.27 23.38
CA ALA A 190 -9.41 -16.95 24.04
C ALA A 190 -8.96 -18.27 24.70
N GLU A 191 -8.20 -19.11 24.00
CA GLU A 191 -7.64 -20.35 24.53
C GLU A 191 -6.72 -20.09 25.75
N TRP A 192 -5.83 -19.10 25.66
CA TRP A 192 -4.95 -18.71 26.77
C TRP A 192 -5.76 -18.23 27.99
N SER A 193 -6.79 -17.42 27.76
CA SER A 193 -7.68 -16.97 28.84
C SER A 193 -8.41 -18.16 29.51
N GLN A 194 -8.84 -19.13 28.72
CA GLN A 194 -9.50 -20.33 29.22
C GLN A 194 -8.53 -21.18 30.06
N ILE A 195 -7.29 -21.38 29.58
CA ILE A 195 -6.24 -22.07 30.32
C ILE A 195 -5.93 -21.35 31.65
N ALA A 196 -5.88 -20.01 31.65
CA ALA A 196 -5.66 -19.23 32.87
C ALA A 196 -6.79 -19.42 33.88
N LEU A 197 -8.05 -19.41 33.43
CA LEU A 197 -9.21 -19.69 34.28
C LEU A 197 -9.18 -21.12 34.84
N ASP A 198 -8.85 -22.11 34.03
CA ASP A 198 -8.79 -23.51 34.48
C ASP A 198 -7.63 -23.74 35.46
N LYS A 199 -6.48 -23.10 35.24
CA LYS A 199 -5.38 -23.07 36.23
C LYS A 199 -5.84 -22.45 37.55
N GLN A 200 -6.59 -21.34 37.51
CA GLN A 200 -7.12 -20.71 38.72
C GLN A 200 -8.09 -21.63 39.47
N LYS A 201 -8.97 -22.35 38.76
CA LYS A 201 -9.86 -23.37 39.37
C LYS A 201 -9.06 -24.47 40.07
N LEU A 202 -8.02 -25.00 39.42
CA LEU A 202 -7.16 -26.03 40.01
C LEU A 202 -6.41 -25.52 41.25
N ILE A 203 -5.94 -24.27 41.25
CA ILE A 203 -5.30 -23.67 42.43
C ILE A 203 -6.30 -23.58 43.60
N ILE A 204 -7.54 -23.17 43.33
CA ILE A 204 -8.58 -23.11 44.35
C ILE A 204 -8.86 -24.52 44.90
N GLU A 205 -8.97 -25.54 44.04
CA GLU A 205 -9.18 -26.92 44.47
C GLU A 205 -8.00 -27.49 45.30
N ILE A 206 -6.76 -27.20 44.89
CA ILE A 206 -5.58 -27.57 45.68
C ILE A 206 -5.63 -26.91 47.05
N GLN A 207 -6.04 -25.64 47.12
CA GLN A 207 -6.13 -24.91 48.38
C GLN A 207 -7.22 -25.49 49.30
N THR A 208 -8.42 -25.79 48.78
CA THR A 208 -9.48 -26.41 49.58
C THR A 208 -9.08 -27.80 50.08
N LEU A 209 -8.42 -28.60 49.25
CA LEU A 209 -7.91 -29.92 49.67
C LEU A 209 -6.82 -29.81 50.73
N ARG A 210 -5.91 -28.82 50.63
CA ARG A 210 -4.91 -28.56 51.67
C ARG A 210 -5.56 -28.17 53.00
N GLU A 211 -6.58 -27.33 52.96
CA GLU A 211 -7.34 -26.94 54.15
C GLU A 211 -8.05 -28.15 54.79
N HIS A 212 -8.70 -28.98 53.97
CA HIS A 212 -9.31 -30.23 54.44
C HIS A 212 -8.30 -31.20 55.06
N TYR A 213 -7.14 -31.37 54.42
CA TYR A 213 -6.06 -32.22 54.96
C TYR A 213 -5.56 -31.69 56.30
N ASN A 214 -5.28 -30.38 56.39
CA ASN A 214 -4.82 -29.75 57.62
C ASN A 214 -5.85 -29.87 58.74
N LEU A 215 -7.14 -29.71 58.42
CA LEU A 215 -8.23 -29.90 59.38
C LEU A 215 -8.30 -31.35 59.87
N ARG A 216 -8.18 -32.33 58.97
CA ARG A 216 -8.17 -33.75 59.34
C ARG A 216 -6.95 -34.10 60.18
N LEU A 217 -5.79 -33.53 59.87
CA LEU A 217 -4.57 -33.71 60.65
C LEU A 217 -4.73 -33.13 62.07
N ALA A 218 -5.28 -31.91 62.18
CA ALA A 218 -5.55 -31.29 63.47
C ALA A 218 -6.55 -32.11 64.31
N TYR A 219 -7.63 -32.59 63.67
CA TYR A 219 -8.62 -33.44 64.30
C TYR A 219 -8.01 -34.75 64.81
N ASN A 220 -7.26 -35.48 63.98
CA ASN A 220 -6.60 -36.72 64.39
C ASN A 220 -5.57 -36.46 65.51
N GLN A 221 -4.88 -35.31 65.48
CA GLN A 221 -3.94 -34.94 66.53
C GLN A 221 -4.65 -34.67 67.86
N GLU A 222 -5.82 -34.04 67.82
CA GLU A 222 -6.69 -33.84 68.97
C GLU A 222 -7.19 -35.17 69.52
N GLU A 223 -7.67 -36.08 68.66
CA GLU A 223 -8.05 -37.44 69.07
C GLU A 223 -6.88 -38.17 69.74
N ILE A 224 -5.68 -38.17 69.15
CA ILE A 224 -4.49 -38.77 69.76
C ILE A 224 -4.19 -38.16 71.12
N ASN A 225 -4.35 -36.84 71.26
CA ASN A 225 -4.14 -36.16 72.53
C ASN A 225 -5.19 -36.57 73.56
N GLU A 226 -6.46 -36.74 73.17
CA GLU A 226 -7.51 -37.27 74.04
C GLU A 226 -7.24 -38.72 74.45
N TRP A 227 -6.85 -39.58 73.52
CA TRP A 227 -6.45 -40.96 73.81
C TRP A 227 -5.28 -41.00 74.80
N LYS A 228 -4.28 -40.14 74.62
CA LYS A 228 -3.17 -39.99 75.58
C LYS A 228 -3.65 -39.52 76.95
N ARG A 229 -4.58 -38.57 77.02
CA ARG A 229 -5.17 -38.10 78.29
C ARG A 229 -5.94 -39.22 78.98
N LEU A 230 -6.75 -39.99 78.25
CA LEU A 230 -7.49 -41.13 78.78
C LEU A 230 -6.55 -42.24 79.25
N LEU A 231 -5.52 -42.57 78.48
CA LEU A 231 -4.52 -43.56 78.87
C LEU A 231 -3.78 -43.14 80.14
N ASN A 232 -3.36 -41.88 80.23
CA ASN A 232 -2.74 -41.33 81.43
C ASN A 232 -3.70 -41.38 82.62
N ARG A 233 -4.99 -41.09 82.40
CA ARG A 233 -6.02 -41.20 83.44
C ARG A 233 -6.16 -42.64 83.94
N ILE A 234 -6.28 -43.62 83.05
CA ILE A 234 -6.38 -45.05 83.42
C ILE A 234 -5.09 -45.52 84.12
N SER A 235 -3.92 -45.08 83.66
CA SER A 235 -2.64 -45.42 84.31
C SER A 235 -2.55 -44.82 85.72
N GLN A 236 -3.02 -43.59 85.92
CA GLN A 236 -3.08 -42.97 87.24
C GLN A 236 -4.13 -43.62 88.14
N GLU A 237 -5.33 -43.90 87.62
CA GLU A 237 -6.41 -44.58 88.33
C GLU A 237 -5.97 -45.98 88.78
N SER A 238 -5.33 -46.76 87.93
CA SER A 238 -4.79 -48.08 88.31
C SER A 238 -3.67 -47.99 89.34
N LYS A 239 -2.73 -47.04 89.20
CA LYS A 239 -1.69 -46.81 90.22
C LYS A 239 -2.29 -46.41 91.56
N ASN A 240 -3.28 -45.53 91.56
CA ASN A 240 -3.98 -45.11 92.78
C ASN A 240 -4.75 -46.27 93.40
N PHE A 241 -5.45 -47.07 92.59
CA PHE A 241 -6.14 -48.27 93.06
C PHE A 241 -5.19 -49.25 93.75
N TYR A 242 -4.05 -49.58 93.13
CA TYR A 242 -3.08 -50.48 93.75
C TYR A 242 -2.43 -49.87 94.99
N LYS A 243 -2.17 -48.56 94.98
CA LYS A 243 -1.66 -47.86 96.15
C LYS A 243 -2.65 -47.96 97.31
N ASP A 244 -3.91 -47.61 97.09
CA ASP A 244 -4.97 -47.65 98.10
C ASP A 244 -5.22 -49.09 98.58
N TYR A 245 -5.20 -50.06 97.67
CA TYR A 245 -5.32 -51.48 98.01
C TYR A 245 -4.14 -51.96 98.87
N LEU A 246 -2.90 -51.60 98.52
CA LEU A 246 -1.71 -51.91 99.31
C LEU A 246 -1.70 -51.18 100.65
N GLU A 247 -2.18 -49.94 100.69
CA GLU A 247 -2.35 -49.16 101.93
C GLU A 247 -3.34 -49.86 102.86
N THR A 248 -4.44 -50.37 102.31
CA THR A 248 -5.46 -51.15 103.03
C THR A 248 -4.89 -52.48 103.53
N ILE A 249 -4.19 -53.24 102.69
CA ILE A 249 -3.51 -54.49 103.10
C ILE A 249 -2.47 -54.21 104.18
N LYS A 250 -1.68 -53.15 104.03
CA LYS A 250 -0.68 -52.75 105.02
C LYS A 250 -1.33 -52.40 106.35
N GLN A 251 -2.43 -51.66 106.33
CA GLN A 251 -3.23 -51.38 107.54
C GLN A 251 -3.77 -52.68 108.16
N GLN A 252 -4.29 -53.59 107.35
CA GLN A 252 -4.79 -54.89 107.81
C GLN A 252 -3.66 -55.73 108.42
N ILE A 253 -2.52 -55.85 107.76
CA ILE A 253 -1.33 -56.54 108.25
C ILE A 253 -0.89 -55.93 109.59
N TYR A 254 -0.82 -54.60 109.71
CA TYR A 254 -0.48 -53.98 110.99
C TYR A 254 -1.52 -54.28 112.08
N SER A 255 -2.81 -54.26 111.75
CA SER A 255 -3.86 -54.63 112.71
C SER A 255 -3.79 -56.10 113.12
N ASP A 256 -3.50 -56.99 112.19
CA ASP A 256 -3.33 -58.43 112.43
C ASP A 256 -2.06 -58.70 113.24
N TYR A 257 -0.94 -58.03 112.95
CA TYR A 257 0.26 -58.09 113.78
C TYR A 257 0.03 -57.54 115.18
N GLU A 258 -0.71 -56.45 115.34
CA GLU A 258 -1.08 -55.93 116.65
C GLU A 258 -1.99 -56.91 117.39
N LYS A 259 -2.93 -57.55 116.69
CA LYS A 259 -3.79 -58.59 117.25
C LYS A 259 -2.99 -59.83 117.63
N MET A 260 -2.11 -60.33 116.76
CA MET A 260 -1.22 -61.46 117.05
C MET A 260 -0.24 -61.13 118.17
N ALA A 261 0.25 -59.90 118.28
CA ALA A 261 1.09 -59.49 119.40
C ALA A 261 0.30 -59.48 120.72
N LYS A 262 -0.96 -59.02 120.71
CA LYS A 262 -1.87 -59.12 121.86
C LYS A 262 -2.24 -60.55 122.19
N GLU A 263 -2.45 -61.40 121.17
CA GLU A 263 -2.75 -62.82 121.33
C GLU A 263 -1.54 -63.58 121.84
N GLN A 264 -0.34 -63.35 121.31
CA GLN A 264 0.92 -63.87 121.86
C GLN A 264 1.16 -63.36 123.28
N GLN A 265 0.84 -62.11 123.59
CA GLN A 265 0.89 -61.63 124.97
C GLN A 265 -0.11 -62.41 125.85
N MET A 266 -1.34 -62.60 125.38
CA MET A 266 -2.37 -63.36 126.09
C MET A 266 -2.02 -64.84 126.20
N ASP A 267 -1.36 -65.42 125.20
CA ASP A 267 -0.92 -66.81 125.13
C ASP A 267 0.35 -67.02 125.94
N VAL A 268 1.26 -66.05 126.04
CA VAL A 268 2.36 -66.10 127.00
C VAL A 268 1.78 -65.94 128.41
N GLU A 269 0.80 -65.08 128.63
CA GLU A 269 0.09 -65.00 129.92
C GLU A 269 -0.68 -66.29 130.23
N MET A 270 -1.31 -66.91 129.23
CA MET A 270 -2.04 -68.15 129.37
C MET A 270 -1.08 -69.31 129.51
N GLU A 271 0.00 -69.43 128.75
CA GLU A 271 1.05 -70.45 128.89
C GLU A 271 1.80 -70.25 130.20
N LEU A 272 1.99 -69.03 130.69
CA LEU A 272 2.48 -68.82 132.05
C LEU A 272 1.45 -69.34 133.07
N LYS A 273 0.15 -69.14 132.86
CA LYS A 273 -0.94 -69.71 133.68
C LYS A 273 -1.11 -71.23 133.50
N THR A 274 -0.86 -71.76 132.31
CA THR A 274 -1.04 -73.16 131.90
C THR A 274 0.19 -73.94 132.27
N ARG A 275 1.40 -73.41 132.17
CA ARG A 275 2.58 -73.94 132.85
C ARG A 275 2.48 -73.79 134.35
N LEU A 276 1.83 -72.77 134.90
CA LEU A 276 1.51 -72.74 136.33
C LEU A 276 0.59 -73.93 136.69
N THR A 277 -0.47 -74.15 135.92
CA THR A 277 -1.45 -75.23 136.17
C THR A 277 -1.00 -76.61 135.68
N GLU A 278 -0.07 -76.70 134.75
CA GLU A 278 0.59 -77.92 134.27
C GLU A 278 1.86 -78.20 135.08
N ILE A 279 2.51 -77.24 135.72
CA ILE A 279 3.40 -77.55 136.86
C ILE A 279 2.52 -78.10 137.98
N GLN A 280 1.29 -77.57 138.15
CA GLN A 280 0.30 -78.13 139.07
C GLN A 280 -0.23 -79.52 138.64
N GLU A 281 -0.37 -79.83 137.34
CA GLU A 281 -0.97 -81.07 136.80
C GLU A 281 0.06 -82.09 136.24
N LYS A 282 1.28 -81.67 135.88
CA LYS A 282 2.44 -82.56 135.64
C LYS A 282 3.13 -82.94 136.94
N ILE A 283 2.76 -82.34 138.08
CA ILE A 283 2.82 -83.02 139.39
C ILE A 283 1.87 -84.22 139.40
N ASN A 284 0.75 -84.17 138.68
CA ASN A 284 -0.26 -85.21 138.70
C ASN A 284 0.00 -86.33 137.69
N MET A 285 -0.03 -86.21 136.35
CA MET A 285 0.04 -87.40 135.44
C MET A 285 0.39 -87.06 133.97
N GLY A 286 1.11 -87.90 133.19
CA GLY A 286 1.60 -87.55 131.82
C GLY A 286 1.34 -88.53 130.63
N VAL A 287 1.14 -87.94 129.40
CA VAL A 287 1.57 -88.32 128.00
C VAL A 287 0.60 -89.01 126.95
N PRO A 288 0.74 -88.80 125.57
CA PRO A 288 -0.32 -88.63 124.50
C PRO A 288 -0.24 -89.34 123.05
N LEU A 289 -1.19 -89.01 122.10
CA LEU A 289 -1.18 -88.61 120.61
C LEU A 289 -1.20 -89.50 119.28
N ASP A 290 -2.02 -89.07 118.25
CA ASP A 290 -1.79 -88.75 116.75
C ASP A 290 -2.35 -89.55 115.48
N GLU A 291 -2.87 -88.85 114.40
CA GLU A 291 -3.13 -89.27 112.95
C GLU A 291 -3.84 -88.19 112.01
N ASN A 292 -3.22 -87.50 111.00
CA ASN A 292 -3.98 -86.60 110.03
C ASN A 292 -3.33 -86.08 108.68
N GLU A 293 -2.34 -86.74 108.04
CA GLU A 293 -1.59 -86.12 106.91
C GLU A 293 -2.07 -86.40 105.46
N GLU A 294 -2.92 -87.39 105.19
CA GLU A 294 -3.11 -87.89 103.80
C GLU A 294 -4.03 -87.07 102.87
N ARG A 295 -4.80 -86.10 103.39
CA ARG A 295 -5.88 -85.44 102.62
C ARG A 295 -5.40 -84.38 101.62
N ARG A 296 -4.22 -83.77 101.82
CA ARG A 296 -3.74 -82.62 101.02
C ARG A 296 -3.24 -82.97 99.61
N ARG A 297 -2.80 -84.21 99.37
CA ARG A 297 -2.10 -84.56 98.12
C ARG A 297 -2.99 -84.72 96.87
N ARG A 298 -4.33 -84.72 96.97
CA ARG A 298 -5.24 -85.00 95.83
C ARG A 298 -5.77 -83.78 95.08
N GLU A 299 -5.67 -82.57 95.62
CA GLU A 299 -6.30 -81.37 95.02
C GLU A 299 -5.42 -80.66 93.97
N GLU A 300 -4.11 -80.89 94.00
CA GLU A 300 -3.14 -80.19 93.14
C GLU A 300 -3.15 -80.70 91.69
N THR A 301 -3.47 -81.99 91.49
CA THR A 301 -3.45 -82.63 90.17
C THR A 301 -4.55 -82.12 89.24
N HIS A 302 -5.70 -81.69 89.76
CA HIS A 302 -6.84 -81.28 88.92
C HIS A 302 -6.66 -79.89 88.26
N ARG A 303 -5.81 -79.01 88.81
CA ARG A 303 -5.63 -77.62 88.31
C ARG A 303 -4.69 -77.47 87.12
N PHE A 304 -3.88 -78.49 86.83
CA PHE A 304 -2.95 -78.47 85.69
C PHE A 304 -3.65 -78.84 84.38
N GLU A 305 -4.69 -79.69 84.45
CA GLU A 305 -5.39 -80.20 83.28
C GLU A 305 -6.24 -79.12 82.59
N THR A 306 -6.86 -78.21 83.36
CA THR A 306 -7.68 -77.12 82.82
C THR A 306 -6.87 -76.11 81.99
N ARG A 307 -5.65 -75.77 82.42
CA ARG A 307 -4.80 -74.78 81.74
C ARG A 307 -4.24 -75.26 80.40
N LEU A 308 -4.09 -76.58 80.23
CA LEU A 308 -3.57 -77.16 78.99
C LEU A 308 -4.58 -77.07 77.83
N ASN A 309 -5.87 -77.18 78.15
CA ASN A 309 -6.95 -77.06 77.15
C ASN A 309 -7.12 -75.64 76.61
N GLU A 310 -6.91 -74.61 77.44
CA GLU A 310 -7.03 -73.20 77.04
C GLU A 310 -5.95 -72.80 76.02
N PHE A 311 -4.70 -73.21 76.24
CA PHE A 311 -3.59 -72.96 75.31
C PHE A 311 -3.80 -73.56 73.92
N THR A 312 -4.47 -74.72 73.86
CA THR A 312 -4.73 -75.41 72.59
C THR A 312 -5.72 -74.63 71.73
N GLN A 313 -6.77 -74.04 72.34
CA GLN A 313 -7.77 -73.26 71.61
C GLN A 313 -7.23 -71.93 71.06
N GLU A 314 -6.27 -71.29 71.73
CA GLU A 314 -5.64 -70.06 71.22
C GLU A 314 -4.77 -70.33 69.99
N HIS A 315 -4.08 -71.47 69.96
CA HIS A 315 -3.24 -71.86 68.83
C HIS A 315 -4.05 -72.01 67.54
N ASP A 316 -5.22 -72.67 67.63
CA ASP A 316 -6.13 -72.87 66.49
C ASP A 316 -6.68 -71.55 65.94
N ARG A 317 -7.00 -70.59 66.82
CA ARG A 317 -7.47 -69.25 66.41
C ARG A 317 -6.38 -68.48 65.66
N LEU A 318 -5.17 -68.49 66.18
CA LEU A 318 -4.03 -67.80 65.56
C LEU A 318 -3.73 -68.39 64.17
N GLN A 319 -3.81 -69.71 64.03
CA GLN A 319 -3.59 -70.40 62.76
C GLN A 319 -4.64 -70.03 61.68
N SER A 320 -5.90 -69.83 62.08
CA SER A 320 -6.95 -69.32 61.18
C SER A 320 -6.65 -67.90 60.69
N ASP A 321 -6.17 -67.01 61.55
CA ASP A 321 -5.90 -65.61 61.17
C ASP A 321 -4.66 -65.47 60.29
N PHE A 322 -3.62 -66.28 60.51
CA PHE A 322 -2.48 -66.37 59.59
C PHE A 322 -2.92 -66.77 58.18
N ARG A 323 -3.89 -67.70 58.06
CA ARG A 323 -4.41 -68.12 56.76
C ARG A 323 -5.14 -66.99 56.03
N LYS A 324 -5.99 -66.23 56.73
CA LYS A 324 -6.70 -65.07 56.15
C LYS A 324 -5.73 -63.99 55.69
N LEU A 325 -4.71 -63.69 56.51
CA LEU A 325 -3.69 -62.71 56.18
C LEU A 325 -2.85 -63.12 54.95
N ALA A 326 -2.54 -64.42 54.83
CA ALA A 326 -1.85 -64.96 53.67
C ALA A 326 -2.67 -64.82 52.37
N GLU A 327 -3.98 -65.07 52.43
CA GLU A 327 -4.88 -64.88 51.29
C GLU A 327 -4.99 -63.40 50.88
N GLU A 328 -5.08 -62.48 51.84
CA GLU A 328 -5.12 -61.04 51.57
C GLU A 328 -3.81 -60.53 50.95
N ALA A 329 -2.67 -61.00 51.46
CA ALA A 329 -1.36 -60.70 50.90
C ALA A 329 -1.23 -61.21 49.45
N GLN A 330 -1.79 -62.39 49.14
CA GLN A 330 -1.81 -62.92 47.78
C GLN A 330 -2.72 -62.09 46.85
N ARG A 331 -3.88 -61.63 47.31
CA ARG A 331 -4.76 -60.73 46.55
C ARG A 331 -4.08 -59.40 46.22
N LYS A 332 -3.43 -58.77 47.20
CA LYS A 332 -2.69 -57.50 46.99
C LYS A 332 -1.55 -57.66 45.98
N ARG A 333 -0.82 -58.79 45.99
CA ARG A 333 0.22 -59.06 44.99
C ARG A 333 -0.34 -59.15 43.57
N ARG A 334 -1.48 -59.82 43.37
CA ARG A 334 -2.13 -59.89 42.04
C ARG A 334 -2.56 -58.50 41.56
N LEU A 335 -3.16 -57.70 42.43
CA LEU A 335 -3.55 -56.33 42.09
C LEU A 335 -2.36 -55.45 41.70
N LEU A 336 -1.23 -55.56 42.42
CA LEU A 336 0.00 -54.85 42.07
C LEU A 336 0.53 -55.28 40.70
N GLN A 337 0.49 -56.58 40.39
CA GLN A 337 0.90 -57.10 39.09
C GLN A 337 0.01 -56.57 37.94
N ASP A 338 -1.30 -56.48 38.16
CA ASP A 338 -2.23 -55.92 37.18
C ASP A 338 -1.99 -54.42 36.95
N LEU A 339 -1.78 -53.65 38.01
CA LEU A 339 -1.45 -52.22 37.93
C LEU A 339 -0.10 -51.98 37.25
N GLU A 340 0.90 -52.82 37.51
CA GLU A 340 2.21 -52.76 36.84
C GLU A 340 2.08 -53.04 35.34
N ASN A 341 1.26 -54.02 34.95
CA ASN A 341 0.96 -54.30 33.55
C ASN A 341 0.20 -53.15 32.87
N GLU A 342 -0.75 -52.52 33.58
CA GLU A 342 -1.46 -51.34 33.05
C GLU A 342 -0.50 -50.15 32.85
N ALA A 343 0.39 -49.89 33.81
CA ALA A 343 1.40 -48.84 33.73
C ALA A 343 2.37 -49.10 32.55
N ARG A 344 2.83 -50.34 32.38
CA ARG A 344 3.66 -50.74 31.23
C ARG A 344 2.93 -50.53 29.91
N ASN A 345 1.65 -50.89 29.82
CA ASN A 345 0.86 -50.70 28.61
C ASN A 345 0.64 -49.21 28.28
N LYS A 346 0.40 -48.36 29.28
CA LYS A 346 0.33 -46.90 29.09
C LYS A 346 1.67 -46.34 28.61
N ALA A 347 2.78 -46.73 29.23
CA ALA A 347 4.12 -46.32 28.82
C ALA A 347 4.42 -46.74 27.37
N ARG A 348 4.03 -47.95 26.97
CA ARG A 348 4.18 -48.43 25.59
C ARG A 348 3.37 -47.60 24.60
N LYS A 349 2.12 -47.28 24.90
CA LYS A 349 1.27 -46.41 24.07
C LYS A 349 1.86 -45.00 23.91
N HIS A 350 2.37 -44.42 24.99
CA HIS A 350 3.04 -43.12 24.92
C HIS A 350 4.32 -43.18 24.07
N ALA A 351 5.12 -44.24 24.21
CA ALA A 351 6.31 -44.44 23.39
C ALA A 351 5.97 -44.58 21.89
N GLU A 352 4.92 -45.35 21.55
CA GLU A 352 4.43 -45.48 20.18
C GLU A 352 3.92 -44.14 19.61
N GLN A 353 3.23 -43.31 20.42
CA GLN A 353 2.79 -41.97 20.02
C GLN A 353 3.97 -41.02 19.78
N HIS A 354 4.97 -41.03 20.67
CA HIS A 354 6.19 -40.25 20.49
C HIS A 354 6.95 -40.66 19.23
N ALA A 355 7.06 -41.96 18.94
CA ALA A 355 7.70 -42.44 17.72
C ALA A 355 6.98 -41.97 16.45
N ARG A 356 5.64 -41.95 16.44
CA ARG A 356 4.84 -41.40 15.32
C ARG A 356 5.06 -39.91 15.14
N LEU A 357 5.02 -39.14 16.23
CA LEU A 357 5.27 -37.69 16.16
C LEU A 357 6.67 -37.38 15.63
N ILE A 358 7.69 -38.15 16.03
CA ILE A 358 9.05 -38.01 15.50
C ILE A 358 9.06 -38.26 13.99
N GLN A 359 8.43 -39.34 13.52
CA GLN A 359 8.33 -39.66 12.10
C GLN A 359 7.64 -38.54 11.30
N ASP A 360 6.54 -37.98 11.81
CA ASP A 360 5.82 -36.87 11.17
C ASP A 360 6.68 -35.58 11.13
N THR A 361 7.43 -35.30 12.21
CA THR A 361 8.36 -34.17 12.23
C THR A 361 9.51 -34.34 11.24
N ASP A 362 10.04 -35.56 11.08
CA ASP A 362 11.10 -35.84 10.12
C ASP A 362 10.59 -35.74 8.67
N PHE A 363 9.37 -36.22 8.42
CA PHE A 363 8.72 -36.12 7.11
C PHE A 363 8.48 -34.65 6.70
N THR A 364 7.86 -33.86 7.58
CA THR A 364 7.62 -32.43 7.32
C THR A 364 8.91 -31.64 7.18
N ARG A 365 9.95 -32.00 7.94
CA ARG A 365 11.29 -31.41 7.80
C ARG A 365 11.92 -31.75 6.45
N ALA A 366 11.76 -32.97 5.95
CA ALA A 366 12.22 -33.36 4.63
C ALA A 366 11.49 -32.59 3.51
N GLU A 367 10.18 -32.44 3.61
CA GLU A 367 9.38 -31.62 2.67
C GLU A 367 9.82 -30.15 2.68
N TYR A 368 10.06 -29.58 3.87
CA TYR A 368 10.58 -28.22 4.00
C TYR A 368 11.93 -28.04 3.28
N TYR A 369 12.87 -28.97 3.46
CA TYR A 369 14.17 -28.87 2.80
C TYR A 369 14.07 -29.08 1.28
N ALA A 370 13.17 -29.94 0.81
CA ALA A 370 12.92 -30.10 -0.62
C ALA A 370 12.35 -28.82 -1.26
N LEU A 371 11.35 -28.20 -0.61
CA LEU A 371 10.76 -26.95 -1.08
C LEU A 371 11.76 -25.80 -1.04
N LYS A 372 12.62 -25.77 -0.02
CA LYS A 372 13.71 -24.80 0.07
C LYS A 372 14.72 -24.96 -1.07
N ASP A 373 15.11 -26.19 -1.40
CA ASP A 373 16.02 -26.46 -2.52
C ASP A 373 15.40 -26.06 -3.88
N GLU A 374 14.09 -26.29 -4.07
CA GLU A 374 13.36 -25.78 -5.24
C GLU A 374 13.35 -24.24 -5.32
N LEU A 375 13.14 -23.57 -4.18
CA LEU A 375 13.19 -22.11 -4.11
C LEU A 375 14.60 -21.57 -4.41
N ASP A 376 15.64 -22.21 -3.87
CA ASP A 376 17.04 -21.83 -4.11
C ASP A 376 17.41 -22.04 -5.59
N LYS A 377 16.93 -23.11 -6.23
CA LYS A 377 17.06 -23.32 -7.69
C LYS A 377 16.36 -22.22 -8.49
N MET A 378 15.12 -21.87 -8.13
CA MET A 378 14.37 -20.79 -8.78
C MET A 378 15.11 -19.44 -8.65
N ALA A 379 15.57 -19.11 -7.44
CA ALA A 379 16.33 -17.90 -7.17
C ALA A 379 17.64 -17.87 -7.98
N TYR A 380 18.35 -18.99 -8.08
CA TYR A 380 19.54 -19.11 -8.90
C TYR A 380 19.25 -18.89 -10.39
N THR A 381 18.19 -19.50 -10.94
CA THR A 381 17.81 -19.32 -12.35
C THR A 381 17.37 -17.89 -12.67
N LEU A 382 16.63 -17.25 -11.76
CA LEU A 382 16.19 -15.87 -11.92
C LEU A 382 17.39 -14.92 -11.87
N ARG A 383 18.30 -15.12 -10.92
CA ARG A 383 19.54 -14.34 -10.83
C ARG A 383 20.37 -14.49 -12.10
N PHE A 384 20.53 -15.71 -12.61
CA PHE A 384 21.25 -15.96 -13.86
C PHE A 384 20.58 -15.27 -15.06
N SER A 385 19.24 -15.30 -15.15
CA SER A 385 18.48 -14.60 -16.19
C SER A 385 18.70 -13.08 -16.13
N ILE A 386 18.63 -12.49 -14.94
CA ILE A 386 18.84 -11.06 -14.73
C ILE A 386 20.29 -10.68 -15.06
N GLU A 387 21.27 -11.50 -14.67
CA GLU A 387 22.67 -11.27 -14.99
C GLU A 387 22.93 -11.34 -16.51
N GLU A 388 22.29 -12.26 -17.23
CA GLU A 388 22.40 -12.33 -18.69
C GLU A 388 21.69 -11.15 -19.38
N GLU A 389 20.52 -10.72 -18.89
CA GLU A 389 19.85 -9.50 -19.37
C GLU A 389 20.69 -8.24 -19.12
N LEU A 390 21.25 -8.09 -17.92
CA LEU A 390 22.17 -7.00 -17.59
C LEU A 390 23.39 -7.00 -18.49
N ARG A 391 23.96 -8.18 -18.76
CA ARG A 391 25.09 -8.33 -19.69
C ARG A 391 24.71 -7.93 -21.12
N ILE A 392 23.52 -8.30 -21.59
CA ILE A 392 23.01 -7.83 -22.89
C ILE A 392 22.89 -6.30 -22.89
N TYR A 393 22.33 -5.72 -21.84
CA TYR A 393 22.21 -4.26 -21.72
C TYR A 393 23.56 -3.55 -21.65
N GLU A 394 24.55 -4.10 -20.96
CA GLU A 394 25.93 -3.59 -20.95
C GLU A 394 26.56 -3.66 -22.34
N THR A 395 26.40 -4.77 -23.07
CA THR A 395 26.93 -4.88 -24.44
C THR A 395 26.25 -3.89 -25.40
N LEU A 396 24.94 -3.68 -25.25
CA LEU A 396 24.20 -2.71 -26.04
C LEU A 396 24.62 -1.28 -25.72
N LEU A 397 24.77 -0.95 -24.43
CA LEU A 397 25.24 0.36 -23.98
C LEU A 397 26.66 0.65 -24.48
N ASN A 398 27.55 -0.34 -24.42
CA ASN A 398 28.90 -0.25 -24.97
C ASN A 398 28.90 -0.09 -26.49
N SER A 399 27.98 -0.74 -27.21
CA SER A 399 27.82 -0.56 -28.65
C SER A 399 27.28 0.84 -29.02
N LEU A 400 26.38 1.39 -28.19
CA LEU A 400 25.82 2.72 -28.37
C LEU A 400 26.85 3.82 -28.08
N ASN A 401 27.68 3.61 -27.06
CA ASN A 401 28.80 4.50 -26.76
C ASN A 401 29.86 4.44 -27.88
N ARG A 402 30.16 3.25 -28.43
CA ARG A 402 31.02 3.12 -29.62
C ARG A 402 30.46 3.84 -30.85
N GLN A 403 29.14 3.90 -31.04
CA GLN A 403 28.51 4.67 -32.12
C GLN A 403 28.61 6.19 -31.96
N LYS A 404 28.84 6.70 -30.73
CA LYS A 404 29.03 8.13 -30.47
C LYS A 404 30.47 8.61 -30.71
N ASP A 405 31.45 7.70 -30.69
CA ASP A 405 32.88 8.06 -30.65
C ASP A 405 33.63 7.98 -32.00
N GLU A 406 32.98 7.66 -33.13
CA GLU A 406 33.63 7.70 -34.46
C GLU A 406 32.84 8.49 -35.54
N PRO A 407 33.51 9.28 -36.41
CA PRO A 407 32.89 9.93 -37.56
C PRO A 407 32.59 8.91 -38.67
N ARG A 408 31.44 9.08 -39.35
CA ARG A 408 30.99 8.24 -40.49
C ARG A 408 32.11 7.95 -41.49
N PRO A 409 32.16 6.70 -42.00
CA PRO A 409 32.26 6.52 -43.44
C PRO A 409 31.30 5.46 -44.01
N SER A 410 30.95 5.72 -45.27
CA SER A 410 30.50 4.86 -46.38
C SER A 410 29.94 3.46 -46.14
N ILE A 411 28.74 3.30 -46.72
CA ILE A 411 28.09 2.11 -47.30
C ILE A 411 29.09 1.02 -47.72
N ASP A 412 28.88 -0.21 -47.24
CA ASP A 412 28.98 -1.40 -48.11
C ASP A 412 28.10 -2.55 -47.60
N GLU A 413 27.44 -3.20 -48.55
CA GLU A 413 26.54 -4.33 -48.36
C GLU A 413 27.35 -5.62 -48.11
N SER A 414 26.96 -6.43 -47.12
CA SER A 414 26.68 -7.86 -47.30
C SER A 414 26.82 -8.67 -46.01
N THR A 415 25.96 -9.70 -45.93
CA THR A 415 26.02 -10.89 -45.06
C THR A 415 25.70 -10.65 -43.58
N GLY A 416 24.90 -11.46 -42.89
CA GLY A 416 24.24 -12.70 -43.24
C GLY A 416 23.52 -13.20 -41.99
N PHE A 417 22.24 -13.49 -42.15
CA PHE A 417 21.35 -14.20 -41.23
C PHE A 417 22.05 -15.44 -40.61
N ARG A 418 21.99 -15.62 -39.28
CA ARG A 418 22.04 -16.98 -38.71
C ARG A 418 21.32 -17.13 -37.38
N HIS A 419 20.44 -18.12 -37.39
CA HIS A 419 19.56 -18.57 -36.31
C HIS A 419 20.27 -19.11 -35.07
N THR A 420 19.54 -18.94 -33.97
CA THR A 420 19.63 -19.62 -32.69
C THR A 420 19.53 -21.14 -32.84
N LYS A 421 20.35 -21.89 -32.08
CA LYS A 421 20.12 -23.31 -31.79
C LYS A 421 20.13 -23.51 -30.28
N THR A 422 18.95 -23.85 -29.78
CA THR A 422 18.69 -24.45 -28.48
C THR A 422 19.29 -25.85 -28.43
N THR A 423 19.97 -26.18 -27.32
CA THR A 423 20.49 -27.53 -27.06
C THR A 423 19.75 -28.09 -25.86
N THR A 424 18.93 -29.10 -26.10
CA THR A 424 18.20 -29.89 -25.10
C THR A 424 19.08 -31.06 -24.68
N THR A 425 19.56 -31.08 -23.44
CA THR A 425 20.23 -32.25 -22.86
C THR A 425 19.26 -33.07 -22.04
N THR A 426 18.83 -34.18 -22.62
CA THR A 426 18.22 -35.33 -21.96
C THR A 426 19.31 -36.12 -21.23
N THR A 427 19.12 -36.41 -19.94
CA THR A 427 19.89 -37.48 -19.26
C THR A 427 18.94 -38.57 -18.80
N LYS A 428 19.28 -39.78 -19.26
CA LYS A 428 18.55 -41.02 -19.07
C LYS A 428 18.88 -41.63 -17.72
N THR A 429 17.84 -42.19 -17.12
CA THR A 429 17.85 -43.21 -16.08
C THR A 429 18.62 -44.46 -16.51
N LYS A 430 19.38 -45.04 -15.58
CA LYS A 430 19.68 -46.48 -15.57
C LYS A 430 19.84 -46.95 -14.13
N ALA A 431 19.01 -47.92 -13.79
CA ALA A 431 19.14 -48.76 -12.62
C ALA A 431 20.37 -49.67 -12.77
N ASP A 432 21.07 -49.92 -11.67
CA ASP A 432 21.54 -51.27 -11.41
C ASP A 432 21.64 -51.55 -9.90
N THR A 433 21.41 -52.83 -9.64
CA THR A 433 21.22 -53.51 -8.37
C THR A 433 22.58 -53.94 -7.82
N GLY A 434 22.77 -53.95 -6.50
CA GLY A 434 23.97 -54.55 -5.90
C GLY A 434 24.11 -54.26 -4.41
N ASP A 435 23.71 -55.24 -3.61
CA ASP A 435 23.99 -55.37 -2.18
C ASP A 435 25.47 -55.11 -1.85
N ASP A 436 25.72 -54.29 -0.83
CA ASP A 436 26.90 -54.49 0.01
C ASP A 436 26.62 -54.06 1.46
N VAL A 437 26.86 -55.04 2.35
CA VAL A 437 26.59 -55.04 3.78
C VAL A 437 27.65 -54.21 4.50
N ILE A 438 27.25 -53.11 5.16
CA ILE A 438 28.10 -52.44 6.15
C ILE A 438 27.35 -52.26 7.47
N LYS A 439 27.98 -52.85 8.49
CA LYS A 439 27.54 -53.03 9.88
C LYS A 439 27.35 -51.70 10.61
N TYR A 440 26.20 -51.54 11.25
CA TYR A 440 25.95 -50.50 12.27
C TYR A 440 26.82 -50.76 13.50
N ARG A 441 27.66 -49.78 13.85
CA ARG A 441 28.44 -49.73 15.10
C ARG A 441 27.61 -48.99 16.15
N GLN A 442 27.17 -49.71 17.18
CA GLN A 442 26.54 -49.16 18.38
C GLN A 442 27.56 -48.37 19.22
N PRO A 443 27.14 -47.33 19.95
CA PRO A 443 27.84 -46.89 21.16
C PRO A 443 27.30 -47.65 22.37
N SER A 444 28.21 -48.36 23.03
CA SER A 444 28.02 -49.07 24.28
C SER A 444 27.84 -48.14 25.47
N ILE A 445 26.89 -48.50 26.33
CA ILE A 445 26.75 -48.05 27.72
C ILE A 445 27.95 -48.57 28.51
N SER A 446 28.62 -47.69 29.26
CA SER A 446 29.57 -48.10 30.30
C SER A 446 29.28 -47.36 31.60
N THR A 447 28.81 -48.15 32.54
CA THR A 447 28.71 -47.94 33.98
C THR A 447 30.09 -47.65 34.58
N THR A 448 30.23 -46.59 35.38
CA THR A 448 31.30 -46.50 36.38
C THR A 448 30.71 -46.03 37.70
N THR A 449 30.94 -46.88 38.69
CA THR A 449 30.64 -46.81 40.12
C THR A 449 31.37 -45.69 40.86
N TYR A 450 30.68 -45.18 41.88
CA TYR A 450 31.12 -44.55 43.12
C TYR A 450 32.63 -44.45 43.41
N ASN A 451 33.03 -43.25 43.87
CA ASN A 451 33.80 -43.13 45.10
C ASN A 451 33.44 -41.83 45.84
N GLU A 452 33.22 -42.01 47.14
CA GLU A 452 32.95 -41.01 48.16
C GLU A 452 34.14 -40.07 48.36
N ASN A 453 33.88 -38.79 48.65
CA ASN A 453 34.40 -38.12 49.85
C ASN A 453 34.07 -36.62 49.88
N THR A 454 33.86 -36.13 51.10
CA THR A 454 33.82 -34.73 51.58
C THR A 454 32.51 -33.94 51.46
N ASP A 455 31.59 -34.29 52.36
CA ASP A 455 30.90 -33.31 53.19
C ASP A 455 31.91 -32.54 54.05
N GLN A 456 31.98 -31.22 53.88
CA GLN A 456 32.26 -30.21 54.92
C GLN A 456 32.31 -28.82 54.28
N ASN A 457 31.16 -28.13 54.27
CA ASN A 457 31.01 -26.68 54.47
C ASN A 457 29.68 -26.22 53.90
N ARG A 458 28.67 -26.10 54.77
CA ARG A 458 27.61 -25.08 54.70
C ARG A 458 26.72 -25.15 55.94
N PHE A 459 27.34 -24.91 57.10
CA PHE A 459 26.67 -24.26 58.22
C PHE A 459 27.18 -22.83 58.25
N GLY A 460 26.32 -21.86 57.99
CA GLY A 460 26.68 -20.45 58.08
C GLY A 460 25.71 -19.56 57.33
N ILE A 461 25.12 -18.63 58.08
CA ILE A 461 24.27 -17.51 57.62
C ILE A 461 22.77 -17.87 57.50
N ALA A 462 22.21 -18.28 58.64
CA ALA A 462 20.85 -17.93 59.03
C ALA A 462 20.95 -16.79 60.07
N GLN A 463 20.79 -15.54 59.64
CA GLN A 463 20.45 -14.36 60.45
C GLN A 463 20.65 -13.09 59.61
N SER A 464 19.60 -12.63 58.94
CA SER A 464 19.43 -11.26 58.45
C SER A 464 18.07 -11.17 57.75
N MET A 465 17.32 -10.11 58.03
CA MET A 465 15.99 -9.76 57.47
C MET A 465 14.78 -10.31 58.25
N LEU A 466 14.75 -10.01 59.55
CA LEU A 466 13.53 -9.72 60.28
C LEU A 466 13.25 -8.20 60.14
N ASN A 467 11.99 -7.83 59.91
CA ASN A 467 11.40 -6.49 59.76
C ASN A 467 11.21 -6.01 58.31
N GLN A 468 9.99 -6.16 57.79
CA GLN A 468 9.03 -5.06 57.67
C GLN A 468 7.73 -5.51 56.97
N ASN A 469 6.63 -4.91 57.42
CA ASN A 469 5.31 -4.79 56.78
C ASN A 469 4.33 -5.95 56.93
N GLN A 470 3.65 -5.92 58.08
CA GLN A 470 2.27 -6.38 58.25
C GLN A 470 1.34 -5.47 57.44
N THR A 471 0.54 -6.02 56.53
CA THR A 471 -0.73 -5.42 56.09
C THR A 471 -1.85 -6.44 56.27
N THR A 472 -2.72 -6.11 57.19
CA THR A 472 -3.90 -6.87 57.61
C THR A 472 -5.02 -6.77 56.58
N THR A 473 -5.45 -7.89 55.99
CA THR A 473 -6.74 -8.01 55.29
C THR A 473 -7.83 -8.41 56.29
N LYS A 474 -8.80 -7.52 56.54
CA LYS A 474 -10.01 -7.82 57.32
C LYS A 474 -11.14 -8.21 56.37
N THR A 475 -11.53 -9.48 56.42
CA THR A 475 -12.76 -10.01 55.82
C THR A 475 -13.91 -9.75 56.79
N THR A 476 -14.91 -8.96 56.39
CA THR A 476 -16.16 -8.79 57.15
C THR A 476 -17.33 -9.30 56.34
N THR A 477 -17.77 -10.50 56.69
CA THR A 477 -19.07 -11.07 56.35
C THR A 477 -20.15 -10.32 57.14
N ARG A 478 -21.18 -9.76 56.48
CA ARG A 478 -22.33 -9.17 57.19
C ARG A 478 -23.66 -9.72 56.67
N THR A 479 -24.24 -10.53 57.55
CA THR A 479 -25.57 -11.15 57.48
C THR A 479 -26.66 -10.10 57.73
N ILE A 480 -27.74 -10.16 56.94
CA ILE A 480 -28.95 -9.33 57.07
C ILE A 480 -29.87 -9.94 58.15
N ARG A 481 -30.35 -9.12 59.10
CA ARG A 481 -31.65 -9.30 59.78
C ARG A 481 -32.15 -8.04 60.52
N ARG A 482 -33.16 -7.41 59.92
CA ARG A 482 -34.47 -6.96 60.43
C ARG A 482 -34.61 -6.47 61.90
N GLY A 483 -35.13 -5.24 62.07
CA GLY A 483 -36.10 -4.91 63.14
C GLY A 483 -36.03 -3.49 63.73
N GLY A 484 -37.04 -2.65 63.42
CA GLY A 484 -37.64 -1.54 64.21
C GLY A 484 -36.77 -0.39 64.72
N GLY A 485 -37.14 0.89 64.74
CA GLY A 485 -38.41 1.58 64.53
C GLY A 485 -38.38 2.91 65.32
N GLY A 486 -38.87 4.00 64.73
CA GLY A 486 -39.09 5.33 65.34
C GLY A 486 -37.90 6.30 65.27
N GLY A 487 -38.00 7.57 64.88
CA GLY A 487 -39.11 8.45 64.51
C GLY A 487 -38.67 9.92 64.70
N GLN A 488 -39.18 10.83 63.84
CA GLN A 488 -39.09 12.31 63.82
C GLN A 488 -37.83 12.91 63.16
N GLU A 489 -37.93 13.42 61.91
CA GLU A 489 -38.38 14.78 61.48
C GLU A 489 -37.36 15.86 61.91
N SER A 490 -36.72 16.65 61.05
CA SER A 490 -37.25 17.42 59.91
C SER A 490 -36.13 17.91 58.94
N ASP A 491 -36.59 18.53 57.85
CA ASP A 491 -35.92 19.40 56.88
C ASP A 491 -35.37 18.81 55.57
N GLY A 492 -36.12 19.14 54.51
CA GLY A 492 -35.89 18.74 53.15
C GLY A 492 -34.70 19.44 52.50
N ARG A 493 -33.89 18.63 51.83
CA ARG A 493 -33.25 18.99 50.57
C ARG A 493 -33.50 17.86 49.58
N GLN A 494 -34.23 18.18 48.52
CA GLN A 494 -34.24 17.38 47.30
C GLN A 494 -32.79 17.23 46.81
N GLN A 495 -32.22 16.03 46.90
CA GLN A 495 -31.08 15.67 46.08
C GLN A 495 -31.59 14.79 44.94
N GLN A 496 -31.58 15.41 43.76
CA GLN A 496 -31.70 14.76 42.47
C GLN A 496 -30.73 13.59 42.41
N ILE A 497 -31.27 12.43 42.06
CA ILE A 497 -30.53 11.25 41.66
C ILE A 497 -29.87 11.59 40.32
N ASN A 498 -28.63 12.07 40.37
CA ASN A 498 -27.76 12.07 39.20
C ASN A 498 -27.17 10.66 39.06
N VAL A 499 -27.87 9.84 38.28
CA VAL A 499 -27.23 8.73 37.57
C VAL A 499 -26.22 9.35 36.61
N LYS A 500 -24.96 9.45 37.04
CA LYS A 500 -23.86 9.58 36.10
C LYS A 500 -23.67 8.20 35.46
N MET A 501 -24.20 8.06 34.25
CA MET A 501 -23.65 7.17 33.24
C MET A 501 -22.18 7.57 33.05
N GLU A 502 -21.27 6.92 33.78
CA GLU A 502 -19.87 6.90 33.38
C GLU A 502 -19.78 6.03 32.14
N GLN A 503 -19.60 6.72 31.02
CA GLN A 503 -19.26 6.12 29.74
C GLN A 503 -18.03 5.24 29.95
N ILE A 504 -18.15 3.98 29.55
CA ILE A 504 -17.02 3.07 29.43
C ILE A 504 -16.18 3.57 28.25
N GLU A 505 -15.32 4.54 28.50
CA GLU A 505 -14.12 4.72 27.68
C GLU A 505 -13.16 3.59 28.08
N GLN A 506 -12.87 2.72 27.12
CA GLN A 506 -11.81 1.73 27.24
C GLN A 506 -10.46 2.48 27.32
N GLU A 507 -10.04 2.81 28.54
CA GLU A 507 -8.61 3.01 28.82
C GLU A 507 -7.91 1.66 28.60
N VAL A 508 -7.19 1.57 27.47
CA VAL A 508 -6.17 0.55 27.27
C VAL A 508 -5.15 0.72 28.39
N PRO A 509 -4.85 -0.33 29.17
CA PRO A 509 -4.07 -0.17 30.37
C PRO A 509 -2.64 0.24 30.02
N GLU A 510 -2.24 1.40 30.55
CA GLU A 510 -0.90 1.97 30.58
C GLU A 510 0.01 1.08 31.46
N LEU A 511 0.25 -0.15 31.02
CA LEU A 511 1.10 -1.10 31.71
C LEU A 511 2.57 -0.73 31.41
N ASN A 512 3.31 -0.49 32.50
CA ASN A 512 4.73 -0.83 32.63
C ASN A 512 5.83 0.17 32.19
N GLU A 513 5.58 1.44 31.90
CA GLU A 513 6.68 2.38 31.55
C GLU A 513 7.67 2.60 32.70
N LYS A 514 7.18 2.90 33.91
CA LYS A 514 8.02 3.09 35.10
C LYS A 514 8.71 1.80 35.57
N TYR A 515 8.04 0.66 35.41
CA TYR A 515 8.59 -0.65 35.80
C TYR A 515 9.72 -1.07 34.85
N MET A 516 9.53 -0.94 33.53
CA MET A 516 10.55 -1.23 32.53
C MET A 516 11.78 -0.34 32.74
N GLN A 517 11.60 0.97 32.92
CA GLN A 517 12.71 1.92 33.15
C GLN A 517 13.55 1.59 34.40
N SER A 518 12.95 0.97 35.44
CA SER A 518 13.67 0.60 36.68
C SER A 518 14.58 -0.64 36.57
N LYS A 519 14.41 -1.46 35.53
CA LYS A 519 15.16 -2.73 35.32
C LYS A 519 16.17 -2.70 34.17
N ILE A 520 16.46 -1.52 33.61
CA ILE A 520 17.28 -1.40 32.40
C ILE A 520 18.71 -1.02 32.75
N HIS A 521 19.64 -1.78 32.18
CA HIS A 521 21.04 -1.41 32.12
C HIS A 521 21.31 -0.59 30.86
N ILE A 522 21.85 0.62 31.02
CA ILE A 522 22.15 1.53 29.92
C ILE A 522 23.66 1.75 29.83
N THR A 523 24.23 1.54 28.64
CA THR A 523 25.62 1.89 28.33
C THR A 523 25.64 2.94 27.22
N ARG A 524 26.38 4.04 27.43
CA ARG A 524 26.49 5.14 26.47
C ARG A 524 27.95 5.41 26.12
N LYS A 525 28.24 5.63 24.84
CA LYS A 525 29.55 6.09 24.35
C LYS A 525 29.33 7.13 23.27
N TYR A 526 30.14 8.18 23.20
CA TYR A 526 30.03 9.17 22.12
C TYR A 526 31.38 9.82 21.83
N LYS A 527 31.49 10.41 20.64
CA LYS A 527 32.67 11.07 20.09
C LYS A 527 32.26 12.40 19.45
N GLY A 528 32.71 13.50 20.03
CA GLY A 528 32.44 14.85 19.56
C GLY A 528 31.26 15.52 20.29
N ASN A 529 30.65 16.50 19.63
CA ASN A 529 29.68 17.41 20.24
C ASN A 529 28.21 17.04 19.95
N VAL A 530 27.96 15.92 19.28
CA VAL A 530 26.61 15.42 19.00
C VAL A 530 26.50 14.03 19.63
N LEU A 531 25.51 13.83 20.49
CA LEU A 531 25.32 12.59 21.23
C LEU A 531 23.86 12.14 21.24
N ILE A 532 23.63 10.86 21.51
CA ILE A 532 22.30 10.32 21.80
C ILE A 532 22.03 10.55 23.29
N LYS A 533 21.15 11.51 23.60
CA LYS A 533 20.81 11.93 24.97
C LYS A 533 19.98 10.87 25.67
N PHE A 534 18.98 10.35 24.98
CA PHE A 534 18.04 9.40 25.52
C PHE A 534 17.39 8.58 24.39
N VAL A 535 17.02 7.34 24.70
CA VAL A 535 16.20 6.52 23.81
C VAL A 535 15.08 5.91 24.64
N ASP A 536 13.85 6.10 24.20
CA ASP A 536 12.69 5.55 24.89
C ASP A 536 12.66 4.03 24.76
N VAL A 537 12.46 3.38 25.89
CA VAL A 537 12.46 1.91 26.00
C VAL A 537 11.26 1.32 25.30
N GLY A 538 10.12 2.02 25.37
CA GLY A 538 8.89 1.63 24.68
C GLY A 538 8.95 1.85 23.17
N GLY A 539 10.09 2.26 22.62
CA GLY A 539 10.26 2.45 21.18
C GLY A 539 9.57 3.70 20.64
N ARG A 540 9.15 4.65 21.49
CA ARG A 540 8.40 5.82 21.01
C ARG A 540 9.27 6.83 20.29
N PHE A 541 10.45 7.13 20.84
CA PHE A 541 11.34 8.17 20.30
C PHE A 541 12.82 7.98 20.64
N VAL A 542 13.68 8.64 19.87
CA VAL A 542 15.13 8.81 20.10
C VAL A 542 15.44 10.30 20.23
N GLU A 543 16.28 10.67 21.20
CA GLU A 543 16.75 12.04 21.41
C GLU A 543 18.22 12.19 21.08
N VAL A 544 18.53 13.16 20.22
CA VAL A 544 19.89 13.56 19.86
C VAL A 544 20.12 14.99 20.30
N GLU A 545 21.24 15.25 20.96
CA GLU A 545 21.58 16.56 21.53
C GLU A 545 22.90 17.07 20.94
N ASN A 546 22.92 18.36 20.60
CA ASN A 546 24.14 19.06 20.24
C ASN A 546 24.69 19.76 21.50
N THR A 547 25.72 19.20 22.11
CA THR A 547 26.41 19.78 23.27
C THR A 547 27.48 20.81 22.88
N GLY A 548 27.60 21.11 21.59
CA GLY A 548 28.55 22.08 21.06
C GLY A 548 28.04 23.52 21.16
N ASN A 549 28.97 24.47 21.08
CA ASN A 549 28.65 25.91 21.11
C ASN A 549 28.21 26.48 19.75
N HIS A 550 28.12 25.65 18.71
CA HIS A 550 27.79 26.06 17.34
C HIS A 550 26.69 25.14 16.79
N THR A 551 25.83 25.70 15.95
CA THR A 551 24.84 24.93 15.17
C THR A 551 25.55 23.87 14.33
N ARG A 552 24.96 22.67 14.28
CA ARG A 552 25.49 21.52 13.55
C ARG A 552 24.50 21.08 12.48
N ASP A 553 24.98 21.02 11.25
CA ASP A 553 24.25 20.40 10.16
C ASP A 553 24.29 18.87 10.31
N LEU A 554 23.11 18.27 10.47
CA LEU A 554 22.91 16.83 10.57
C LEU A 554 22.41 16.24 9.24
N THR A 555 22.36 17.01 8.16
CA THR A 555 21.89 16.53 6.86
C THR A 555 22.72 15.34 6.38
N GLY A 556 22.03 14.22 6.09
CA GLY A 556 22.66 12.97 5.66
C GLY A 556 23.35 12.17 6.77
N TRP A 557 23.24 12.60 8.04
CA TRP A 557 23.54 11.72 9.18
C TRP A 557 22.43 10.68 9.30
N TYR A 558 22.72 9.57 9.95
CA TYR A 558 21.71 8.54 10.15
C TYR A 558 21.87 7.82 11.49
N ILE A 559 20.76 7.27 11.98
CA ILE A 559 20.67 6.46 13.19
C ILE A 559 20.34 5.04 12.75
N GLU A 560 21.13 4.08 13.22
CA GLU A 560 20.83 2.66 13.11
C GLU A 560 20.46 2.14 14.51
N ARG A 561 19.29 1.52 14.62
CA ARG A 561 18.83 0.86 15.83
C ARG A 561 18.60 -0.62 15.57
N VAL A 562 19.27 -1.46 16.35
CA VAL A 562 19.13 -2.91 16.35
C VAL A 562 18.34 -3.34 17.58
N VAL A 563 17.18 -3.96 17.37
CA VAL A 563 16.30 -4.49 18.43
C VAL A 563 16.15 -5.99 18.22
N ASP A 564 16.73 -6.81 19.11
CA ASP A 564 16.71 -8.28 19.05
C ASP A 564 17.00 -8.86 17.64
N GLY A 565 17.91 -8.22 16.89
CA GLY A 565 18.32 -8.62 15.53
C GLY A 565 17.60 -7.91 14.38
N ARG A 566 16.59 -7.08 14.64
CA ARG A 566 15.91 -6.25 13.63
C ARG A 566 16.57 -4.88 13.51
N HIS A 567 16.94 -4.49 12.29
CA HIS A 567 17.56 -3.19 11.99
C HIS A 567 16.49 -2.14 11.62
N ILE A 568 16.58 -0.96 12.24
CA ILE A 568 15.71 0.20 12.01
C ILE A 568 16.63 1.39 11.72
N ASN A 569 16.51 1.95 10.52
CA ASN A 569 17.39 3.03 10.07
C ASN A 569 16.59 4.32 9.88
N TYR A 570 17.09 5.42 10.42
CA TYR A 570 16.55 6.76 10.24
C TYR A 570 17.63 7.66 9.65
N MET A 571 17.37 8.31 8.52
CA MET A 571 18.27 9.31 7.95
C MET A 571 17.71 10.70 8.20
N PHE A 572 18.55 11.61 8.71
CA PHE A 572 18.16 13.00 8.91
C PHE A 572 17.92 13.68 7.54
N PRO A 573 16.79 14.40 7.37
CA PRO A 573 16.54 15.22 6.19
C PRO A 573 17.45 16.47 6.22
N ASN A 574 17.15 17.49 5.41
CA ASN A 574 17.81 18.80 5.53
C ASN A 574 17.50 19.41 6.91
N PHE A 575 18.41 19.22 7.87
CA PHE A 575 18.17 19.52 9.27
C PHE A 575 19.42 20.05 9.98
N GLU A 576 19.28 21.24 10.57
CA GLU A 576 20.30 21.87 11.39
C GLU A 576 19.87 21.85 12.86
N LEU A 577 20.79 21.46 13.74
CA LEU A 577 20.57 21.41 15.18
C LEU A 577 21.38 22.50 15.88
N ASP A 578 20.69 23.48 16.44
CA ASP A 578 21.30 24.59 17.18
C ASP A 578 22.09 24.14 18.41
N SER A 579 23.02 24.99 18.85
CA SER A 579 23.82 24.75 20.04
C SER A 579 22.94 24.52 21.27
N HIS A 580 23.25 23.47 22.04
CA HIS A 580 22.55 23.09 23.27
C HIS A 580 21.06 22.76 23.10
N LYS A 581 20.60 22.52 21.86
CA LYS A 581 19.24 22.04 21.58
C LYS A 581 19.22 20.52 21.43
N THR A 582 18.07 19.94 21.73
CA THR A 582 17.81 18.50 21.58
C THR A 582 16.76 18.29 20.48
N VAL A 583 17.01 17.39 19.55
CA VAL A 583 16.00 16.90 18.61
C VAL A 583 15.45 15.57 19.10
N ARG A 584 14.12 15.47 19.17
CA ARG A 584 13.38 14.25 19.52
C ARG A 584 12.70 13.72 18.27
N ILE A 585 13.04 12.50 17.88
CA ILE A 585 12.57 11.85 16.67
C ILE A 585 11.56 10.76 17.05
N TYR A 586 10.30 10.95 16.71
CA TYR A 586 9.24 9.97 16.98
C TYR A 586 9.07 9.00 15.80
N GLY A 587 8.71 7.75 16.09
CA GLY A 587 8.19 6.85 15.06
C GLY A 587 6.84 7.32 14.53
N ASN A 588 6.50 6.98 13.28
CA ASN A 588 5.29 7.46 12.61
C ASN A 588 4.00 7.22 13.43
N TYR A 589 3.90 6.07 14.11
CA TYR A 589 2.74 5.73 14.92
C TYR A 589 2.53 6.66 16.13
N HIS A 590 3.62 7.19 16.69
CA HIS A 590 3.58 8.01 17.89
C HIS A 590 3.41 9.51 17.61
N GLN A 591 3.12 9.90 16.37
CA GLN A 591 2.89 11.30 15.97
C GLN A 591 1.80 11.99 16.81
N ARG A 592 0.71 11.29 17.16
CA ARG A 592 -0.40 11.85 17.97
C ARG A 592 -0.08 11.96 19.47
N SER A 593 0.93 11.21 19.92
CA SER A 593 1.39 11.21 21.32
C SER A 593 2.55 12.18 21.54
N ALA A 594 3.07 12.81 20.47
CA ALA A 594 4.07 13.85 20.57
C ALA A 594 3.44 15.10 21.23
N PRO A 595 3.87 15.51 22.44
CA PRO A 595 3.37 16.72 23.07
C PRO A 595 3.74 17.92 22.20
N ILE A 596 2.84 18.89 22.02
CA ILE A 596 3.20 20.17 21.38
C ILE A 596 4.35 20.76 22.22
N PRO A 597 5.53 21.07 21.64
CA PRO A 597 6.66 21.55 22.41
C PRO A 597 6.29 22.88 23.08
N THR A 598 6.16 22.87 24.40
CA THR A 598 5.94 24.05 25.24
C THR A 598 7.25 24.72 25.65
N ASP A 599 8.38 24.05 25.41
CA ASP A 599 9.72 24.50 25.74
C ASP A 599 10.57 24.59 24.47
N ASP A 600 11.25 25.71 24.29
CA ASP A 600 12.05 26.05 23.12
C ASP A 600 13.30 25.15 22.99
N SER A 601 13.60 24.34 24.01
CA SER A 601 14.76 23.44 24.07
C SER A 601 14.66 22.18 23.20
N TYR A 602 13.45 21.82 22.74
CA TYR A 602 13.19 20.60 21.95
C TYR A 602 12.68 20.88 20.54
N VAL A 603 13.39 20.34 19.55
CA VAL A 603 12.92 20.25 18.16
C VAL A 603 12.33 18.86 17.93
N GLN A 604 11.19 18.75 17.24
CA GLN A 604 10.54 17.46 17.00
C GLN A 604 10.61 17.06 15.54
N LEU A 605 10.97 15.81 15.28
CA LEU A 605 10.94 15.18 13.97
C LEU A 605 10.11 13.90 14.01
N ILE A 606 9.55 13.52 12.86
CA ILE A 606 8.77 12.29 12.70
C ILE A 606 9.44 11.45 11.62
N ALA A 607 9.80 10.22 11.97
CA ALA A 607 10.32 9.24 11.04
C ALA A 607 9.17 8.61 10.24
N SER A 608 9.01 9.02 8.98
CA SER A 608 7.95 8.52 8.11
C SER A 608 8.22 7.13 7.53
N ASN A 609 9.46 6.65 7.61
CA ASN A 609 9.92 5.41 6.98
C ASN A 609 9.75 4.15 7.85
N PHE A 610 9.35 4.28 9.12
CA PHE A 610 9.04 3.14 9.99
C PHE A 610 7.95 3.49 11.01
N TYR A 611 7.34 2.45 11.58
CA TYR A 611 6.20 2.56 12.49
C TYR A 611 6.60 3.07 13.88
N ASP A 612 7.58 2.45 14.53
CA ASP A 612 8.15 2.81 15.83
C ASP A 612 9.66 2.47 15.88
N TRP A 613 10.35 2.88 16.95
CA TRP A 613 11.76 2.55 17.17
C TRP A 613 11.97 1.13 17.74
N GLY A 614 10.90 0.35 17.93
CA GLY A 614 10.97 -1.02 18.45
C GLY A 614 11.37 -1.14 19.93
N THR A 615 10.85 -2.19 20.56
CA THR A 615 11.12 -2.60 21.95
C THR A 615 11.62 -4.05 21.97
N GLY A 616 12.64 -4.36 22.77
CA GLY A 616 13.23 -5.71 22.85
C GLY A 616 14.06 -5.95 24.11
N ARG A 617 14.63 -7.14 24.28
CA ARG A 617 15.47 -7.49 25.43
C ARG A 617 16.85 -6.84 25.33
N GLN A 618 17.42 -6.84 24.13
CA GLN A 618 18.69 -6.18 23.79
C GLN A 618 18.46 -5.17 22.67
N MET A 619 18.74 -3.91 22.97
CA MET A 619 18.56 -2.80 22.04
C MET A 619 19.86 -2.01 21.94
N ARG A 620 20.31 -1.74 20.72
CA ARG A 620 21.50 -0.95 20.42
C ARG A 620 21.14 0.15 19.43
N THR A 621 21.43 1.40 19.76
CA THR A 621 21.17 2.55 18.90
C THR A 621 22.49 3.27 18.64
N GLU A 622 22.85 3.46 17.39
CA GLU A 622 24.10 4.10 16.98
C GLU A 622 23.83 5.24 15.99
N LEU A 623 24.54 6.35 16.16
CA LEU A 623 24.45 7.55 15.34
C LEU A 623 25.72 7.65 14.48
N PHE A 624 25.55 7.76 13.18
CA PHE A 624 26.61 7.90 12.18
C PHE A 624 26.55 9.27 11.52
N ASN A 625 27.72 9.82 11.17
CA ASN A 625 27.77 11.01 10.32
C ASN A 625 27.63 10.64 8.83
N ARG A 626 27.62 11.66 7.98
CA ARG A 626 27.57 11.52 6.51
C ARG A 626 28.71 10.65 5.92
N ASP A 627 29.84 10.54 6.61
CA ASP A 627 31.01 9.77 6.17
C ASP A 627 31.04 8.35 6.77
N ASP A 628 29.92 7.87 7.31
CA ASP A 628 29.78 6.53 7.89
C ASP A 628 30.61 6.29 9.17
N VAL A 629 30.99 7.37 9.86
CA VAL A 629 31.75 7.33 11.12
C VAL A 629 30.80 7.40 12.32
N GLY A 630 30.80 6.34 13.13
CA GLY A 630 30.06 6.27 14.39
C GLY A 630 30.42 7.40 15.36
N LYS A 631 29.43 8.22 15.72
CA LYS A 631 29.52 9.37 16.63
C LYS A 631 28.95 9.09 18.00
N ALA A 632 27.89 8.30 18.13
CA ALA A 632 27.33 7.97 19.43
C ALA A 632 26.70 6.59 19.43
N LEU A 633 26.79 5.90 20.56
CA LEU A 633 26.28 4.56 20.83
C LEU A 633 25.48 4.57 22.13
N PHE A 634 24.29 4.00 22.09
CA PHE A 634 23.36 3.88 23.20
C PHE A 634 22.82 2.45 23.26
N GLU A 635 23.28 1.67 24.22
CA GLU A 635 22.86 0.28 24.43
C GLU A 635 21.94 0.18 25.66
N GLN A 636 20.85 -0.57 25.51
CA GLN A 636 19.86 -0.84 26.54
C GLN A 636 19.66 -2.35 26.66
N THR A 637 19.73 -2.88 27.88
CA THR A 637 19.43 -4.28 28.18
C THR A 637 18.45 -4.37 29.33
N ILE A 638 17.31 -5.02 29.11
CA ILE A 638 16.30 -5.26 30.15
C ILE A 638 16.75 -6.48 30.99
N LYS A 639 16.93 -6.30 32.29
CA LYS A 639 17.22 -7.41 33.24
C LYS A 639 15.92 -8.09 33.64
N GLU A 640 15.91 -9.43 33.68
CA GLU A 640 14.80 -10.24 34.21
C GLU A 640 14.59 -10.05 35.71
#